data_AF-A0A8C0TIU1-F1
#
_entry.id   AF-A0A8C0TIU1-F1
#
_cell.length_a   1.000
_cell.length_b   1.000
_cell.length_c   1.000
_cell.angle_alpha   90.00
_cell.angle_beta   90.00
_cell.angle_gamma   90.00
#
_symmetry.space_group_name_H-M   'P 1'
#
loop_
_entity.id
_entity.type
_entity.pdbx_description
1 polymer ?
#
loop_
_entity_poly.entity_id
_entity_poly.type
_entity_poly.pdbx_seq_one_letter_code
_entity_poly.pdbx_strand_id
1 'polypeptide(L)'
;MMLLGLMCSQCLRLKPTGAIRRGGDVRSQSQALTQVLPTVQNATREFYLEVGLTHEGFQCFQKAWSNLMEFSPGDIKDNQDVVRQKDLVPSIMNNLLNPDAIFSNNEMSLSDIEIYGFDYDYTLVFYSKHLHTLIFNAARDLLINEHRYPVEIRKYEYDPNFAIRGLHYDVQRAVLMKIDAFHYIQLGTVYRGLSVVPDEEVIEMYEGSHVPLEQMSDFYGKSSHGNTMKQFMDIFSLPEMSLLSCVNEYFLKNNIDYEPVHLYKDVKDSIRDVHIKGIMYRAIEADIEKYICYAEQTRAVLAKLADHGKKMFLITNSPSSFVDKGMRYIVGKDWRDLFDVVIVQAEKPNFFNDKRRPFRKVNEKGVLLWDKIHKLQKGQIYKQGNLYEFLKLTGWRGSKVLYFGDHIYSDLADLTLKHGWRTGAIIPELRSELRIMNTEQYIQTMTWLQTLTGLLEQMQVHRDVESQLVLQEWKKERKEMRDMTKNFFNAQFGSLFRTDQNPTYFLRRLSRFADIYMASLSCLLSYDVSHTFYPRRTPLQHELPAWSDGARAPPPPPPPAAHARPCGRPTATRPHPAPPRPAPPRGRSRAAPPPPAGRAAVDSCAGDRRSWKRCQHAVLYLFRRPPVPPRPWSPGARPLRRSRAVSPRLAGAAVGARARVSGELRLPSPAPAAEPF
;
A
#
# COMPACT_ATOMS: atom_id res chain seq x y z
N MET A 1 18.01 -20.41 -13.60
CA MET A 1 18.92 -21.08 -14.57
C MET A 1 18.68 -22.59 -14.74
N MET A 2 18.21 -23.36 -13.74
CA MET A 2 18.01 -24.82 -13.87
C MET A 2 17.16 -25.29 -15.08
N LEU A 3 16.21 -24.49 -15.59
CA LEU A 3 15.40 -24.82 -16.77
C LEU A 3 16.23 -25.09 -18.05
N LEU A 4 17.31 -24.33 -18.29
CA LEU A 4 18.12 -24.45 -19.52
C LEU A 4 18.91 -25.77 -19.58
N GLY A 5 19.39 -26.27 -18.43
CA GLY A 5 20.20 -27.49 -18.38
C GLY A 5 19.44 -28.78 -18.68
N LEU A 6 18.12 -28.80 -18.42
CA LEU A 6 17.30 -30.00 -18.62
C LEU A 6 16.92 -30.23 -20.09
N MET A 7 16.48 -29.18 -20.80
CA MET A 7 16.01 -29.33 -22.18
C MET A 7 17.14 -29.68 -23.15
N CYS A 8 18.36 -29.17 -22.92
CA CYS A 8 19.53 -29.49 -23.74
C CYS A 8 19.91 -31.00 -23.70
N SER A 9 19.50 -31.73 -22.66
CA SER A 9 19.83 -33.15 -22.48
C SER A 9 18.96 -34.09 -23.34
N GLN A 10 17.72 -33.69 -23.67
CA GLN A 10 16.81 -34.50 -24.49
C GLN A 10 17.17 -34.46 -25.99
N CYS A 11 17.69 -33.33 -26.50
CA CYS A 11 18.02 -33.15 -27.91
C CYS A 11 19.15 -34.06 -28.45
N LEU A 12 19.97 -34.67 -27.58
CA LEU A 12 21.17 -35.42 -27.96
C LEU A 12 20.97 -36.94 -28.13
N ARG A 13 19.74 -37.46 -28.09
CA ARG A 13 19.44 -38.91 -28.23
C ARG A 13 18.96 -39.33 -29.63
N LEU A 14 19.75 -39.05 -30.66
CA LEU A 14 19.57 -39.70 -31.97
C LEU A 14 20.01 -41.18 -31.89
N LYS A 15 19.12 -42.09 -32.31
CA LYS A 15 19.41 -43.53 -32.38
C LYS A 15 20.31 -43.85 -33.59
N PRO A 16 21.39 -44.64 -33.43
CA PRO A 16 22.19 -45.09 -34.57
C PRO A 16 21.54 -46.29 -35.28
N THR A 17 20.95 -46.07 -36.46
CA THR A 17 20.71 -47.12 -37.45
C THR A 17 22.01 -47.36 -38.22
N GLY A 18 22.66 -48.51 -38.03
CA GLY A 18 23.98 -48.78 -38.64
C GLY A 18 23.94 -49.72 -39.84
N ALA A 19 25.00 -49.70 -40.67
CA ALA A 19 25.44 -50.85 -41.47
C ALA A 19 26.87 -50.66 -42.07
N ILE A 20 27.56 -51.79 -42.29
CA ILE A 20 28.68 -52.02 -43.24
C ILE A 20 30.10 -51.50 -42.82
N ARG A 21 31.13 -52.08 -43.47
CA ARG A 21 32.48 -52.37 -42.94
C ARG A 21 33.64 -51.76 -43.77
N ARG A 22 34.75 -51.49 -43.07
CA ARG A 22 36.19 -51.67 -43.46
C ARG A 22 36.69 -51.19 -44.85
N GLY A 23 37.76 -50.39 -44.84
CA GLY A 23 38.88 -50.53 -45.78
C GLY A 23 39.68 -49.26 -46.08
N GLY A 24 41.02 -49.35 -46.04
CA GLY A 24 41.95 -48.35 -46.60
C GLY A 24 42.56 -47.37 -45.58
N ASP A 25 43.90 -47.28 -45.56
CA ASP A 25 44.70 -46.29 -44.81
C ASP A 25 45.76 -45.69 -45.75
N VAL A 26 45.65 -44.38 -46.03
CA VAL A 26 46.74 -43.53 -46.54
C VAL A 26 46.56 -42.12 -45.99
N ARG A 27 47.65 -41.53 -45.48
CA ARG A 27 47.70 -40.17 -44.93
C ARG A 27 47.63 -39.07 -46.01
N SER A 28 46.95 -37.96 -45.73
CA SER A 28 47.65 -36.69 -45.43
C SER A 28 46.70 -35.53 -45.06
N GLN A 29 47.25 -34.51 -44.40
CA GLN A 29 46.70 -33.16 -44.16
C GLN A 29 45.29 -33.01 -43.55
N SER A 30 45.25 -32.97 -42.20
CA SER A 30 44.38 -32.00 -41.49
C SER A 30 44.96 -31.71 -40.10
N GLN A 31 45.15 -30.42 -39.77
CA GLN A 31 45.46 -29.93 -38.43
C GLN A 31 44.33 -28.99 -37.97
N ALA A 32 43.33 -29.54 -37.27
CA ALA A 32 42.46 -28.82 -36.29
C ALA A 32 41.25 -29.67 -35.85
N LEU A 33 41.44 -30.89 -35.31
CA LEU A 33 40.30 -31.68 -34.80
C LEU A 33 40.66 -32.71 -33.72
N THR A 34 41.40 -32.30 -32.66
CA THR A 34 41.61 -33.18 -31.49
C THR A 34 41.86 -32.41 -30.18
N GLN A 35 40.80 -31.92 -29.53
CA GLN A 35 40.64 -31.90 -28.06
C GLN A 35 39.25 -31.37 -27.62
N VAL A 36 38.22 -32.21 -27.74
CA VAL A 36 37.00 -32.10 -26.92
C VAL A 36 36.98 -33.34 -26.03
N LEU A 37 37.55 -33.21 -24.83
CA LEU A 37 37.65 -34.28 -23.83
C LEU A 37 36.57 -34.07 -22.75
N PRO A 38 35.55 -34.94 -22.65
CA PRO A 38 34.40 -34.71 -21.77
C PRO A 38 34.65 -35.20 -20.33
N THR A 39 35.50 -34.51 -19.56
CA THR A 39 35.82 -34.96 -18.18
C THR A 39 36.09 -33.83 -17.17
N VAL A 40 35.02 -33.34 -16.53
CA VAL A 40 35.05 -32.95 -15.10
C VAL A 40 33.77 -33.45 -14.44
N GLN A 41 33.84 -34.59 -13.74
CA GLN A 41 32.77 -35.05 -12.84
C GLN A 41 33.10 -34.64 -11.40
N ASN A 42 32.35 -33.69 -10.86
CA ASN A 42 32.27 -33.47 -9.42
C ASN A 42 31.09 -34.24 -8.82
N ALA A 43 31.14 -34.49 -7.50
CA ALA A 43 30.36 -35.53 -6.82
C ALA A 43 28.81 -35.34 -6.79
N THR A 44 28.27 -34.30 -7.40
CA THR A 44 26.83 -33.97 -7.45
C THR A 44 26.14 -34.25 -8.78
N ARG A 45 26.87 -34.70 -9.83
CA ARG A 45 26.33 -35.04 -11.17
C ARG A 45 25.61 -33.90 -11.92
N GLU A 46 26.06 -32.66 -11.77
CA GLU A 46 25.61 -31.55 -12.62
C GLU A 46 26.46 -31.43 -13.89
N PHE A 47 25.81 -31.17 -15.03
CA PHE A 47 26.48 -30.74 -16.27
C PHE A 47 26.29 -29.24 -16.44
N TYR A 48 27.40 -28.51 -16.59
CA TYR A 48 27.39 -27.08 -16.90
C TYR A 48 27.60 -26.89 -18.40
N LEU A 49 26.69 -26.14 -19.03
CA LEU A 49 26.85 -25.67 -20.40
C LEU A 49 27.16 -24.18 -20.37
N GLU A 50 28.45 -23.82 -20.38
CA GLU A 50 28.84 -22.45 -20.69
C GLU A 50 28.57 -22.18 -22.17
N VAL A 51 27.38 -21.66 -22.47
CA VAL A 51 27.14 -20.94 -23.72
C VAL A 51 27.94 -19.64 -23.62
N GLY A 52 29.19 -19.69 -24.08
CA GLY A 52 30.01 -18.50 -24.25
C GLY A 52 29.30 -17.47 -25.12
N LEU A 53 29.61 -16.19 -24.95
CA LEU A 53 29.02 -15.07 -25.68
C LEU A 53 29.56 -15.00 -27.14
N THR A 54 29.35 -16.07 -27.90
CA THR A 54 29.74 -16.23 -29.30
C THR A 54 28.51 -16.35 -30.19
N HIS A 55 28.68 -15.92 -31.45
CA HIS A 55 27.62 -15.92 -32.47
C HIS A 55 27.00 -17.32 -32.68
N GLU A 56 27.82 -18.36 -32.58
CA GLU A 56 27.42 -19.77 -32.74
C GLU A 56 26.51 -20.25 -31.59
N GLY A 57 26.76 -19.78 -30.36
CA GLY A 57 25.89 -20.04 -29.21
C GLY A 57 24.50 -19.42 -29.36
N PHE A 58 24.44 -18.21 -29.92
CA PHE A 58 23.18 -17.52 -30.22
C PHE A 58 22.37 -18.23 -31.31
N GLN A 59 23.02 -18.69 -32.39
CA GLN A 59 22.36 -19.47 -33.44
C GLN A 59 21.83 -20.83 -32.93
N CYS A 60 22.54 -21.50 -32.02
CA CYS A 60 22.02 -22.69 -31.34
C CYS A 60 20.77 -22.38 -30.48
N PHE A 61 20.74 -21.23 -29.81
CA PHE A 61 19.55 -20.77 -29.06
C PHE A 61 18.37 -20.46 -29.99
N GLN A 62 18.58 -19.66 -31.06
CA GLN A 62 17.56 -19.38 -32.07
C GLN A 62 16.97 -20.66 -32.67
N LYS A 63 17.82 -21.65 -32.99
CA LYS A 63 17.38 -22.91 -33.60
C LYS A 63 16.61 -23.81 -32.63
N ALA A 64 16.97 -23.81 -31.35
CA ALA A 64 16.18 -24.46 -30.29
C ALA A 64 14.84 -23.74 -30.04
N TRP A 65 14.81 -22.41 -30.16
CA TRP A 65 13.62 -21.58 -30.01
C TRP A 65 12.64 -21.76 -31.17
N SER A 66 13.12 -21.80 -32.42
CA SER A 66 12.28 -22.07 -33.60
C SER A 66 11.56 -23.42 -33.49
N ASN A 67 12.27 -24.47 -33.06
CA ASN A 67 11.68 -25.80 -32.85
C ASN A 67 10.66 -25.84 -31.68
N LEU A 68 10.62 -24.81 -30.82
CA LEU A 68 9.64 -24.65 -29.75
C LEU A 68 8.36 -23.96 -30.24
N MET A 69 8.43 -23.20 -31.34
CA MET A 69 7.30 -22.45 -31.91
C MET A 69 6.43 -23.27 -32.87
N GLU A 70 6.85 -24.47 -33.28
CA GLU A 70 6.07 -25.37 -34.14
C GLU A 70 5.06 -26.26 -33.37
N PHE A 71 4.96 -26.13 -32.04
CA PHE A 71 4.05 -26.94 -31.23
C PHE A 71 2.58 -26.52 -31.34
N SER A 72 1.73 -27.43 -31.84
CA SER A 72 0.28 -27.25 -31.88
C SER A 72 -0.37 -27.66 -30.54
N PRO A 73 -1.45 -26.98 -30.09
CA PRO A 73 -2.19 -27.39 -28.89
C PRO A 73 -2.81 -28.80 -28.92
N GLY A 74 -2.83 -29.46 -30.09
CA GLY A 74 -3.37 -30.82 -30.26
C GLY A 74 -2.51 -31.93 -29.66
N ASP A 75 -1.19 -31.76 -29.61
CA ASP A 75 -0.22 -32.84 -29.35
C ASP A 75 -0.03 -33.17 -27.85
N ILE A 76 -0.78 -32.49 -26.98
CA ILE A 76 -0.65 -32.55 -25.51
C ILE A 76 -1.14 -33.88 -24.89
N LYS A 77 -1.75 -34.78 -25.67
CA LYS A 77 -2.39 -36.01 -25.13
C LYS A 77 -1.49 -37.22 -24.92
N ASP A 78 -0.43 -37.40 -25.71
CA ASP A 78 0.36 -38.65 -25.73
C ASP A 78 1.86 -38.43 -25.48
N ASN A 79 2.22 -37.97 -24.29
CA ASN A 79 3.60 -38.08 -23.78
C ASN A 79 3.67 -38.18 -22.25
N GLN A 80 4.41 -39.15 -21.72
CA GLN A 80 4.44 -39.45 -20.28
C GLN A 80 5.39 -38.56 -19.45
N ASP A 81 6.19 -37.68 -20.08
CA ASP A 81 7.16 -36.80 -19.40
C ASP A 81 6.55 -35.51 -18.79
N VAL A 82 5.21 -35.34 -18.82
CA VAL A 82 4.46 -34.22 -18.22
C VAL A 82 4.69 -34.06 -16.69
N VAL A 83 5.30 -35.06 -16.03
CA VAL A 83 5.53 -35.11 -14.59
C VAL A 83 6.33 -33.91 -14.06
N ARG A 84 7.35 -33.41 -14.78
CA ARG A 84 8.25 -32.37 -14.21
C ARG A 84 7.75 -30.94 -14.31
N GLN A 85 6.90 -30.62 -15.28
CA GLN A 85 6.25 -29.30 -15.33
C GLN A 85 5.23 -29.15 -14.19
N LYS A 86 4.66 -30.29 -13.75
CA LYS A 86 3.80 -30.40 -12.56
C LYS A 86 4.52 -30.24 -11.22
N ASP A 87 5.85 -30.12 -11.15
CA ASP A 87 6.58 -29.94 -9.88
C ASP A 87 6.87 -28.45 -9.55
N LEU A 88 7.08 -27.61 -10.57
CA LEU A 88 7.41 -26.19 -10.35
C LEU A 88 6.19 -25.37 -9.92
N VAL A 89 5.01 -25.67 -10.47
CA VAL A 89 3.75 -25.00 -10.12
C VAL A 89 3.37 -25.23 -8.65
N PRO A 90 3.39 -26.46 -8.08
CA PRO A 90 3.23 -26.69 -6.64
C PRO A 90 4.22 -25.94 -5.75
N SER A 91 5.47 -25.73 -6.17
CA SER A 91 6.44 -24.97 -5.36
C SER A 91 5.97 -23.52 -5.11
N ILE A 92 5.36 -22.90 -6.14
CA ILE A 92 4.77 -21.56 -6.05
C ILE A 92 3.37 -21.62 -5.39
N MET A 93 2.54 -22.61 -5.74
CA MET A 93 1.19 -22.79 -5.18
C MET A 93 1.17 -23.25 -3.72
N ASN A 94 2.26 -23.76 -3.16
CA ASN A 94 2.40 -23.97 -1.71
C ASN A 94 2.42 -22.65 -0.92
N ASN A 95 2.41 -21.48 -1.58
CA ASN A 95 2.43 -20.15 -0.98
C ASN A 95 1.19 -19.29 -1.32
N LEU A 96 0.01 -19.89 -1.51
CA LEU A 96 -1.25 -19.14 -1.65
C LEU A 96 -1.44 -18.16 -0.49
N LEU A 97 -1.86 -16.93 -0.80
CA LEU A 97 -2.12 -15.89 0.19
C LEU A 97 -3.45 -16.17 0.90
N ASN A 98 -3.43 -16.39 2.21
CA ASN A 98 -4.67 -16.52 3.00
C ASN A 98 -5.53 -15.24 2.83
N PRO A 99 -6.75 -15.30 2.26
CA PRO A 99 -7.61 -14.13 2.05
C PRO A 99 -8.11 -13.47 3.34
N ASP A 100 -7.96 -14.16 4.47
CA ASP A 100 -8.31 -13.71 5.81
C ASP A 100 -7.09 -13.38 6.68
N ALA A 101 -5.91 -13.22 6.08
CA ALA A 101 -4.71 -12.75 6.76
C ALA A 101 -4.79 -11.26 7.15
N ILE A 102 -4.04 -10.92 8.20
CA ILE A 102 -3.73 -9.54 8.57
C ILE A 102 -2.34 -9.18 8.02
N PHE A 103 -2.25 -8.02 7.37
CA PHE A 103 -1.03 -7.52 6.74
C PHE A 103 -0.48 -6.32 7.52
N SER A 104 0.83 -6.28 7.73
CA SER A 104 1.53 -5.28 8.53
C SER A 104 2.38 -4.33 7.67
N ASN A 105 2.19 -3.03 7.87
CA ASN A 105 3.12 -1.99 7.42
C ASN A 105 4.19 -1.69 8.50
N ASN A 106 3.80 -1.77 9.78
CA ASN A 106 4.67 -1.60 10.95
C ASN A 106 4.63 -2.84 11.86
N GLU A 107 5.62 -2.98 12.75
CA GLU A 107 5.60 -4.03 13.77
C GLU A 107 4.56 -3.73 14.86
N MET A 108 3.74 -4.72 15.21
CA MET A 108 2.70 -4.60 16.25
C MET A 108 2.50 -5.91 16.99
N SER A 109 2.68 -5.90 18.30
CA SER A 109 2.15 -6.96 19.17
C SER A 109 0.74 -6.62 19.66
N LEU A 110 -0.16 -7.61 19.62
CA LEU A 110 -1.48 -7.52 20.24
C LEU A 110 -1.43 -7.63 21.78
N SER A 111 -0.31 -8.11 22.36
CA SER A 111 -0.10 -8.12 23.81
C SER A 111 -0.18 -6.72 24.41
N ASP A 112 0.38 -5.75 23.70
CA ASP A 112 0.61 -4.38 24.17
C ASP A 112 -0.64 -3.51 24.05
N ILE A 113 -1.65 -3.99 23.31
CA ILE A 113 -2.92 -3.31 23.09
C ILE A 113 -3.86 -3.63 24.25
N GLU A 114 -4.12 -2.65 25.11
CA GLU A 114 -5.07 -2.75 26.24
C GLU A 114 -6.48 -2.27 25.85
N ILE A 115 -6.59 -1.39 24.84
CA ILE A 115 -7.83 -0.74 24.45
C ILE A 115 -8.04 -0.84 22.93
N TYR A 116 -9.21 -1.34 22.53
CA TYR A 116 -9.64 -1.52 21.16
C TYR A 116 -10.75 -0.51 20.83
N GLY A 117 -10.54 0.30 19.81
CA GLY A 117 -11.51 1.28 19.32
C GLY A 117 -12.01 0.93 17.93
N PHE A 118 -13.24 1.30 17.62
CA PHE A 118 -13.87 0.98 16.33
C PHE A 118 -14.67 2.16 15.77
N ASP A 119 -14.76 2.26 14.44
CA ASP A 119 -15.95 2.78 13.78
C ASP A 119 -17.05 1.71 13.69
N TYR A 120 -18.26 2.15 13.37
CA TYR A 120 -19.43 1.33 13.15
C TYR A 120 -19.53 0.86 11.69
N ASP A 121 -19.75 1.79 10.78
CA ASP A 121 -20.03 1.56 9.36
C ASP A 121 -18.78 1.01 8.65
N TYR A 122 -18.96 0.00 7.79
CA TYR A 122 -17.92 -0.80 7.10
C TYR A 122 -16.79 -1.39 7.97
N THR A 123 -16.85 -1.22 9.30
CA THR A 123 -15.81 -1.62 10.25
C THR A 123 -16.31 -2.71 11.19
N LEU A 124 -17.35 -2.42 12.00
CA LEU A 124 -18.11 -3.44 12.75
C LEU A 124 -19.25 -4.01 11.90
N VAL A 125 -19.88 -3.17 11.08
CA VAL A 125 -21.04 -3.51 10.25
C VAL A 125 -20.61 -3.57 8.79
N PHE A 126 -20.64 -4.75 8.19
CA PHE A 126 -20.42 -4.89 6.76
C PHE A 126 -21.76 -4.80 6.03
N TYR A 127 -21.81 -4.06 4.94
CA TYR A 127 -23.04 -3.87 4.17
C TYR A 127 -23.02 -4.65 2.85
N SER A 128 -24.18 -5.13 2.42
CA SER A 128 -24.35 -5.83 1.14
C SER A 128 -24.36 -4.85 -0.05
N LYS A 129 -24.12 -5.38 -1.26
CA LYS A 129 -24.16 -4.60 -2.52
C LYS A 129 -25.51 -3.88 -2.77
N HIS A 130 -26.58 -4.30 -2.10
CA HIS A 130 -27.87 -3.62 -2.17
C HIS A 130 -27.81 -2.20 -1.58
N LEU A 131 -26.90 -1.93 -0.63
CA LEU A 131 -26.76 -0.58 -0.06
C LEU A 131 -26.26 0.44 -1.08
N HIS A 132 -25.24 0.10 -1.87
CA HIS A 132 -24.73 1.00 -2.92
C HIS A 132 -25.81 1.27 -3.98
N THR A 133 -26.55 0.22 -4.35
CA THR A 133 -27.67 0.29 -5.30
C THR A 133 -28.78 1.22 -4.78
N LEU A 134 -29.13 1.12 -3.50
CA LEU A 134 -30.08 2.01 -2.83
C LEU A 134 -29.61 3.47 -2.84
N ILE A 135 -28.35 3.72 -2.47
CA ILE A 135 -27.78 5.08 -2.40
C ILE A 135 -27.75 5.72 -3.78
N PHE A 136 -27.31 4.99 -4.81
CA PHE A 136 -27.31 5.46 -6.21
C PHE A 136 -28.72 5.81 -6.67
N ASN A 137 -29.69 4.90 -6.52
CA ASN A 137 -31.07 5.12 -6.96
C ASN A 137 -31.71 6.31 -6.23
N ALA A 138 -31.53 6.40 -4.91
CA ALA A 138 -32.06 7.50 -4.11
C ALA A 138 -31.43 8.85 -4.50
N ALA A 139 -30.10 8.93 -4.70
CA ALA A 139 -29.45 10.16 -5.13
C ALA A 139 -29.83 10.57 -6.56
N ARG A 140 -29.95 9.61 -7.49
CA ARG A 140 -30.45 9.83 -8.85
C ARG A 140 -31.88 10.37 -8.85
N ASP A 141 -32.77 9.80 -8.04
CA ASP A 141 -34.15 10.25 -7.96
C ASP A 141 -34.28 11.60 -7.20
N LEU A 142 -33.36 11.95 -6.29
CA LEU A 142 -33.23 13.31 -5.74
C LEU A 142 -32.82 14.33 -6.82
N LEU A 143 -31.87 13.99 -7.70
CA LEU A 143 -31.47 14.86 -8.82
C LEU A 143 -32.65 15.18 -9.76
N ILE A 144 -33.46 14.15 -10.10
CA ILE A 144 -34.65 14.33 -10.94
C ILE A 144 -35.71 15.18 -10.23
N ASN A 145 -36.04 14.86 -8.97
CA ASN A 145 -37.20 15.42 -8.30
C ASN A 145 -36.93 16.82 -7.68
N GLU A 146 -35.76 17.02 -7.06
CA GLU A 146 -35.40 18.27 -6.37
C GLU A 146 -34.56 19.18 -7.27
N HIS A 147 -33.50 18.65 -7.92
CA HIS A 147 -32.62 19.44 -8.80
C HIS A 147 -33.11 19.58 -10.25
N ARG A 148 -34.23 18.94 -10.61
CA ARG A 148 -34.87 19.01 -11.95
C ARG A 148 -34.00 18.49 -13.11
N TYR A 149 -33.12 17.53 -12.84
CA TYR A 149 -32.38 16.83 -13.89
C TYR A 149 -33.35 16.04 -14.81
N PRO A 150 -33.01 15.84 -16.10
CA PRO A 150 -33.87 15.15 -17.07
C PRO A 150 -34.33 13.77 -16.58
N VAL A 151 -35.63 13.48 -16.68
CA VAL A 151 -36.24 12.24 -16.12
C VAL A 151 -35.65 10.98 -16.74
N GLU A 152 -35.12 11.09 -17.94
CA GLU A 152 -34.46 10.05 -18.72
C GLU A 152 -33.19 9.50 -18.04
N ILE A 153 -32.56 10.23 -17.11
CA ILE A 153 -31.42 9.68 -16.34
C ILE A 153 -31.86 8.50 -15.45
N ARG A 154 -33.16 8.31 -15.20
CA ARG A 154 -33.70 7.12 -14.54
C ARG A 154 -33.39 5.80 -15.26
N LYS A 155 -33.05 5.85 -16.57
CA LYS A 155 -32.62 4.67 -17.35
C LYS A 155 -31.26 4.10 -16.93
N TYR A 156 -30.45 4.87 -16.18
CA TYR A 156 -29.17 4.37 -15.66
C TYR A 156 -29.40 3.66 -14.33
N GLU A 157 -28.84 2.46 -14.24
CA GLU A 157 -28.78 1.64 -13.02
C GLU A 157 -27.37 1.66 -12.42
N TYR A 158 -27.23 1.17 -11.19
CA TYR A 158 -25.94 1.07 -10.52
C TYR A 158 -25.19 -0.20 -10.94
N ASP A 159 -24.13 -0.05 -11.74
CA ASP A 159 -23.16 -1.14 -11.97
C ASP A 159 -22.11 -1.17 -10.84
N PRO A 160 -22.08 -2.20 -9.97
CA PRO A 160 -21.04 -2.34 -8.95
C PRO A 160 -19.66 -2.65 -9.55
N ASN A 161 -19.56 -2.94 -10.85
CA ASN A 161 -18.31 -3.23 -11.55
C ASN A 161 -17.76 -2.04 -12.34
N PHE A 162 -18.40 -0.86 -12.32
CA PHE A 162 -17.90 0.30 -13.06
C PHE A 162 -16.70 0.94 -12.37
N ALA A 163 -16.87 1.42 -11.13
CA ALA A 163 -15.86 2.19 -10.39
C ALA A 163 -15.26 1.40 -9.22
N ILE A 164 -14.00 1.70 -8.87
CA ILE A 164 -13.30 1.17 -7.68
C ILE A 164 -13.01 2.28 -6.66
N ARG A 165 -12.69 1.89 -5.42
CA ARG A 165 -12.28 2.83 -4.37
C ARG A 165 -10.94 3.48 -4.70
N GLY A 166 -10.71 4.70 -4.21
CA GLY A 166 -9.42 5.39 -4.31
C GLY A 166 -9.16 6.13 -5.64
N LEU A 167 -10.10 6.13 -6.58
CA LEU A 167 -10.03 6.91 -7.82
C LEU A 167 -10.07 8.43 -7.55
N HIS A 168 -9.67 9.20 -8.57
CA HIS A 168 -9.67 10.67 -8.56
C HIS A 168 -10.62 11.20 -9.63
N TYR A 169 -11.32 12.27 -9.34
CA TYR A 169 -12.21 12.96 -10.27
C TYR A 169 -11.78 14.41 -10.43
N ASP A 170 -11.50 14.82 -11.66
CA ASP A 170 -11.21 16.21 -12.00
C ASP A 170 -12.53 16.95 -12.16
N VAL A 171 -12.87 17.77 -11.15
CA VAL A 171 -14.14 18.49 -11.10
C VAL A 171 -14.29 19.54 -12.21
N GLN A 172 -13.18 20.06 -12.77
CA GLN A 172 -13.24 21.03 -13.87
C GLN A 172 -13.33 20.34 -15.23
N ARG A 173 -12.67 19.19 -15.40
CA ARG A 173 -12.61 18.46 -16.67
C ARG A 173 -13.65 17.33 -16.79
N ALA A 174 -14.45 17.12 -15.75
CA ALA A 174 -15.50 16.10 -15.61
C ALA A 174 -15.05 14.63 -15.76
N VAL A 175 -13.74 14.34 -15.59
CA VAL A 175 -13.15 13.01 -15.82
C VAL A 175 -12.83 12.24 -14.55
N LEU A 176 -13.11 10.94 -14.56
CA LEU A 176 -12.75 9.97 -13.51
C LEU A 176 -11.50 9.19 -13.93
N MET A 177 -10.52 9.03 -13.03
CA MET A 177 -9.22 8.41 -13.35
C MET A 177 -8.55 7.70 -12.18
N LYS A 178 -7.60 6.81 -12.50
CA LYS A 178 -6.71 6.18 -11.52
C LYS A 178 -5.32 6.83 -11.56
N ILE A 179 -4.78 7.09 -10.37
CA ILE A 179 -3.48 7.76 -10.18
C ILE A 179 -2.60 6.94 -9.23
N ASP A 180 -1.30 6.88 -9.54
CA ASP A 180 -0.30 6.12 -8.79
C ASP A 180 0.33 6.88 -7.60
N ALA A 181 1.18 6.18 -6.84
CA ALA A 181 1.90 6.72 -5.69
C ALA A 181 2.88 7.87 -6.01
N PHE A 182 3.16 8.14 -7.29
CA PHE A 182 4.05 9.19 -7.78
C PHE A 182 3.30 10.30 -8.54
N HIS A 183 1.96 10.27 -8.48
CA HIS A 183 1.01 11.20 -9.12
C HIS A 183 0.89 11.06 -10.64
N TYR A 184 1.31 9.93 -11.22
CA TYR A 184 1.07 9.63 -12.63
C TYR A 184 -0.30 8.99 -12.83
N ILE A 185 -1.02 9.46 -13.85
CA ILE A 185 -2.27 8.90 -14.35
C ILE A 185 -1.96 7.54 -14.99
N GLN A 186 -2.72 6.50 -14.64
CA GLN A 186 -2.69 5.24 -15.39
C GLN A 186 -3.46 5.44 -16.70
N LEU A 187 -2.74 5.56 -17.80
CA LEU A 187 -3.29 5.59 -19.16
C LEU A 187 -4.19 4.36 -19.43
N GLY A 188 -5.18 4.50 -20.30
CA GLY A 188 -6.25 3.52 -20.47
C GLY A 188 -7.17 3.34 -19.25
N THR A 189 -7.20 4.30 -18.31
CA THR A 189 -8.12 4.32 -17.16
C THR A 189 -8.78 5.69 -16.90
N VAL A 190 -8.73 6.62 -17.86
CA VAL A 190 -9.45 7.91 -17.78
C VAL A 190 -10.80 7.80 -18.47
N TYR A 191 -11.87 8.21 -17.79
CA TYR A 191 -13.25 8.13 -18.27
C TYR A 191 -13.92 9.50 -18.25
N ARG A 192 -14.57 9.87 -19.36
CA ARG A 192 -15.50 11.00 -19.44
C ARG A 192 -16.90 10.42 -19.68
N GLY A 193 -17.83 10.66 -18.75
CA GLY A 193 -19.05 9.86 -18.68
C GLY A 193 -18.71 8.40 -18.35
N LEU A 194 -19.29 7.47 -19.11
CA LEU A 194 -18.97 6.03 -19.07
C LEU A 194 -17.97 5.63 -20.18
N SER A 195 -17.49 6.60 -20.96
CA SER A 195 -16.63 6.39 -22.13
C SER A 195 -15.15 6.64 -21.80
N VAL A 196 -14.23 5.82 -22.32
CA VAL A 196 -12.78 6.00 -22.16
C VAL A 196 -12.32 7.23 -22.95
N VAL A 197 -11.46 8.04 -22.34
CA VAL A 197 -10.77 9.16 -22.99
C VAL A 197 -9.48 8.63 -23.67
N PRO A 198 -9.21 8.93 -24.95
CA PRO A 198 -7.97 8.52 -25.63
C PRO A 198 -6.71 9.01 -24.89
N ASP A 199 -5.66 8.18 -24.87
CA ASP A 199 -4.44 8.49 -24.13
C ASP A 199 -3.74 9.76 -24.66
N GLU A 200 -3.85 10.03 -25.96
CA GLU A 200 -3.37 11.25 -26.60
C GLU A 200 -4.10 12.50 -26.07
N GLU A 201 -5.43 12.43 -25.92
CA GLU A 201 -6.24 13.51 -25.35
C GLU A 201 -5.92 13.71 -23.86
N VAL A 202 -5.69 12.63 -23.10
CA VAL A 202 -5.23 12.72 -21.70
C VAL A 202 -3.87 13.41 -21.60
N ILE A 203 -2.93 13.09 -22.50
CA ILE A 203 -1.60 13.68 -22.53
C ILE A 203 -1.64 15.17 -22.87
N GLU A 204 -2.48 15.58 -23.83
CA GLU A 204 -2.72 17.00 -24.13
C GLU A 204 -3.37 17.72 -22.93
N MET A 205 -4.40 17.10 -22.36
CA MET A 205 -5.21 17.63 -21.24
C MET A 205 -4.41 17.91 -19.96
N TYR A 206 -3.31 17.19 -19.71
CA TYR A 206 -2.46 17.31 -18.52
C TYR A 206 -1.00 17.68 -18.80
N GLU A 207 -0.67 18.13 -20.02
CA GLU A 207 0.72 18.44 -20.46
C GLU A 207 1.70 17.26 -20.22
N GLY A 208 1.22 16.04 -20.39
CA GLY A 208 1.85 14.80 -19.96
C GLY A 208 0.89 13.92 -19.14
N SER A 209 1.42 13.05 -18.28
CA SER A 209 0.61 12.15 -17.44
C SER A 209 0.78 12.38 -15.93
N HIS A 210 1.47 13.44 -15.50
CA HIS A 210 1.73 13.73 -14.08
C HIS A 210 0.83 14.86 -13.54
N VAL A 211 0.10 14.60 -12.46
CA VAL A 211 -0.78 15.61 -11.82
C VAL A 211 -0.02 16.35 -10.69
N PRO A 212 0.16 17.69 -10.78
CA PRO A 212 0.78 18.48 -9.72
C PRO A 212 0.06 18.37 -8.37
N LEU A 213 0.81 18.42 -7.27
CA LEU A 213 0.26 18.33 -5.90
C LEU A 213 -0.67 19.51 -5.57
N GLU A 214 -0.49 20.63 -6.24
CA GLU A 214 -1.26 21.87 -6.08
C GLU A 214 -2.67 21.79 -6.67
N GLN A 215 -2.91 20.83 -7.57
CA GLN A 215 -4.23 20.52 -8.16
C GLN A 215 -4.96 19.41 -7.38
N MET A 216 -4.22 18.59 -6.64
CA MET A 216 -4.75 17.53 -5.77
C MET A 216 -5.46 18.10 -4.54
N SER A 217 -6.62 17.56 -4.20
CA SER A 217 -7.29 17.90 -2.94
C SER A 217 -6.45 17.45 -1.72
N ASP A 218 -6.45 18.27 -0.67
CA ASP A 218 -5.79 17.96 0.61
C ASP A 218 -6.36 16.70 1.30
N PHE A 219 -5.80 16.35 2.45
CA PHE A 219 -6.24 15.19 3.24
C PHE A 219 -7.72 15.23 3.68
N TYR A 220 -8.37 16.40 3.61
CA TYR A 220 -9.76 16.62 3.98
C TYR A 220 -10.63 17.01 2.77
N GLY A 221 -10.12 16.87 1.54
CA GLY A 221 -10.86 17.14 0.30
C GLY A 221 -10.97 18.62 -0.08
N LYS A 222 -10.12 19.50 0.46
CA LYS A 222 -10.08 20.94 0.14
C LYS A 222 -9.06 21.20 -0.98
N SER A 223 -9.41 22.08 -1.92
CA SER A 223 -8.43 22.70 -2.83
C SER A 223 -8.01 24.06 -2.29
N SER A 224 -6.74 24.42 -2.51
CA SER A 224 -6.19 25.75 -2.24
C SER A 224 -6.23 26.70 -3.45
N HIS A 225 -6.51 26.19 -4.66
CA HIS A 225 -6.32 26.93 -5.92
C HIS A 225 -7.50 26.83 -6.91
N GLY A 226 -8.69 26.46 -6.45
CA GLY A 226 -9.91 26.37 -7.27
C GLY A 226 -10.01 25.07 -8.08
N ASN A 227 -8.95 24.68 -8.80
CA ASN A 227 -8.85 23.37 -9.44
C ASN A 227 -9.00 22.28 -8.37
N THR A 228 -9.96 21.37 -8.54
CA THR A 228 -10.34 20.41 -7.49
C THR A 228 -10.29 18.99 -8.05
N MET A 229 -9.11 18.37 -8.01
CA MET A 229 -8.96 16.93 -8.22
C MET A 229 -9.36 16.20 -6.91
N LYS A 230 -10.59 15.69 -6.86
CA LYS A 230 -11.18 15.03 -5.68
C LYS A 230 -10.83 13.55 -5.66
N GLN A 231 -10.13 13.08 -4.62
CA GLN A 231 -9.99 11.63 -4.38
C GLN A 231 -11.19 11.05 -3.61
N PHE A 232 -11.72 9.93 -4.11
CA PHE A 232 -12.81 9.17 -3.52
C PHE A 232 -12.27 8.02 -2.66
N MET A 233 -12.01 8.32 -1.38
CA MET A 233 -11.40 7.40 -0.40
C MET A 233 -12.42 6.56 0.40
N ASP A 234 -13.71 6.78 0.22
CA ASP A 234 -14.80 6.15 0.98
C ASP A 234 -15.47 5.05 0.13
N ILE A 235 -15.96 3.98 0.77
CA ILE A 235 -16.79 2.96 0.11
C ILE A 235 -18.15 3.59 -0.29
N PHE A 236 -18.68 4.50 0.54
CA PHE A 236 -19.87 5.29 0.23
C PHE A 236 -19.70 6.21 -1.00
N SER A 237 -18.47 6.41 -1.51
CA SER A 237 -18.22 7.15 -2.76
C SER A 237 -18.46 6.33 -4.04
N LEU A 238 -18.61 5.00 -3.98
CA LEU A 238 -18.82 4.17 -5.17
C LEU A 238 -20.12 4.52 -5.94
N PRO A 239 -21.27 4.76 -5.26
CA PRO A 239 -22.44 5.37 -5.89
C PRO A 239 -22.20 6.77 -6.46
N GLU A 240 -21.45 7.63 -5.78
CA GLU A 240 -21.18 9.02 -6.21
C GLU A 240 -20.41 9.05 -7.54
N MET A 241 -19.31 8.29 -7.64
CA MET A 241 -18.52 8.15 -8.87
C MET A 241 -19.33 7.60 -10.04
N SER A 242 -20.15 6.59 -9.78
CA SER A 242 -21.01 5.99 -10.81
C SER A 242 -22.09 6.97 -11.28
N LEU A 243 -22.70 7.73 -10.36
CA LEU A 243 -23.75 8.69 -10.68
C LEU A 243 -23.22 9.92 -11.43
N LEU A 244 -22.05 10.45 -11.05
CA LEU A 244 -21.33 11.47 -11.82
C LEU A 244 -21.11 11.02 -13.26
N SER A 245 -20.68 9.78 -13.43
CA SER A 245 -20.34 9.19 -14.73
C SER A 245 -21.59 8.95 -15.59
N CYS A 246 -22.66 8.37 -15.02
CA CYS A 246 -23.93 8.16 -15.72
C CYS A 246 -24.62 9.46 -16.16
N VAL A 247 -24.55 10.53 -15.35
CA VAL A 247 -25.19 11.82 -15.69
C VAL A 247 -24.34 12.61 -16.70
N ASN A 248 -23.01 12.61 -16.57
CA ASN A 248 -22.11 13.15 -17.59
C ASN A 248 -22.32 12.45 -18.95
N GLU A 249 -22.33 11.11 -18.95
CA GLU A 249 -22.64 10.29 -20.13
C GLU A 249 -23.98 10.65 -20.78
N TYR A 250 -25.00 10.98 -19.98
CA TYR A 250 -26.28 11.46 -20.49
C TYR A 250 -26.17 12.84 -21.15
N PHE A 251 -25.50 13.80 -20.50
CA PHE A 251 -25.34 15.15 -21.07
C PHE A 251 -24.57 15.11 -22.40
N LEU A 252 -23.46 14.37 -22.46
CA LEU A 252 -22.70 14.15 -23.69
C LEU A 252 -23.55 13.53 -24.81
N LYS A 253 -24.28 12.45 -24.53
CA LYS A 253 -25.09 11.75 -25.56
C LYS A 253 -26.31 12.51 -26.06
N ASN A 254 -26.71 13.60 -25.39
CA ASN A 254 -27.82 14.47 -25.81
C ASN A 254 -27.36 15.88 -26.20
N ASN A 255 -26.04 16.13 -26.29
CA ASN A 255 -25.45 17.46 -26.56
C ASN A 255 -25.95 18.56 -25.61
N ILE A 256 -26.15 18.21 -24.33
CA ILE A 256 -26.52 19.17 -23.28
C ILE A 256 -25.24 19.84 -22.78
N ASP A 257 -25.13 21.15 -23.00
CA ASP A 257 -24.06 21.97 -22.44
C ASP A 257 -24.28 22.18 -20.92
N TYR A 258 -23.20 22.09 -20.14
CA TYR A 258 -23.26 22.15 -18.67
C TYR A 258 -21.90 22.51 -18.05
N GLU A 259 -21.94 23.11 -16.85
CA GLU A 259 -20.75 23.41 -16.04
C GLU A 259 -20.38 22.20 -15.15
N PRO A 260 -19.21 21.56 -15.34
CA PRO A 260 -18.74 20.41 -14.54
C PRO A 260 -18.76 20.63 -13.02
N VAL A 261 -18.45 21.84 -12.55
CA VAL A 261 -18.48 22.17 -11.11
C VAL A 261 -19.90 22.06 -10.53
N HIS A 262 -20.94 22.37 -11.32
CA HIS A 262 -22.33 22.25 -10.89
C HIS A 262 -22.81 20.80 -10.87
N LEU A 263 -22.46 20.00 -11.89
CA LEU A 263 -22.74 18.55 -11.90
C LEU A 263 -22.13 17.86 -10.67
N TYR A 264 -20.85 18.12 -10.39
CA TYR A 264 -20.18 17.55 -9.22
C TYR A 264 -20.84 17.95 -7.90
N LYS A 265 -21.16 19.24 -7.74
CA LYS A 265 -21.80 19.75 -6.53
C LYS A 265 -23.16 19.08 -6.30
N ASP A 266 -24.02 19.01 -7.31
CA ASP A 266 -25.40 18.57 -7.14
C ASP A 266 -25.52 17.05 -6.93
N VAL A 267 -24.68 16.26 -7.60
CA VAL A 267 -24.57 14.80 -7.34
C VAL A 267 -24.08 14.54 -5.92
N LYS A 268 -23.03 15.25 -5.49
CA LYS A 268 -22.47 15.15 -4.13
C LYS A 268 -23.45 15.57 -3.05
N ASP A 269 -24.17 16.67 -3.27
CA ASP A 269 -25.19 17.16 -2.35
C ASP A 269 -26.38 16.19 -2.29
N SER A 270 -26.77 15.55 -3.40
CA SER A 270 -27.77 14.47 -3.42
C SER A 270 -27.31 13.23 -2.64
N ILE A 271 -26.06 12.79 -2.80
CA ILE A 271 -25.47 11.66 -2.05
C ILE A 271 -25.40 11.97 -0.54
N ARG A 272 -25.00 13.20 -0.18
CA ARG A 272 -25.04 13.69 1.21
C ARG A 272 -26.47 13.67 1.76
N ASP A 273 -27.44 14.10 0.97
CA ASP A 273 -28.83 14.19 1.39
C ASP A 273 -29.50 12.82 1.58
N VAL A 274 -29.09 11.77 0.87
CA VAL A 274 -29.51 10.37 1.16
C VAL A 274 -29.18 9.98 2.62
N HIS A 275 -28.06 10.47 3.16
CA HIS A 275 -27.63 10.26 4.54
C HIS A 275 -28.33 11.23 5.51
N ILE A 276 -28.31 12.54 5.23
CA ILE A 276 -28.87 13.57 6.13
C ILE A 276 -30.40 13.49 6.24
N LYS A 277 -31.12 13.26 5.13
CA LYS A 277 -32.58 13.02 5.14
C LYS A 277 -32.93 11.64 5.69
N GLY A 278 -31.94 10.82 6.06
CA GLY A 278 -32.09 9.51 6.70
C GLY A 278 -32.71 8.43 5.82
N ILE A 279 -32.64 8.60 4.48
CA ILE A 279 -33.23 7.65 3.51
C ILE A 279 -32.52 6.30 3.64
N MET A 280 -31.18 6.32 3.69
CA MET A 280 -30.35 5.13 3.90
C MET A 280 -30.74 4.39 5.19
N TYR A 281 -30.73 5.10 6.31
CA TYR A 281 -31.01 4.51 7.63
C TYR A 281 -32.40 3.88 7.69
N ARG A 282 -33.46 4.55 7.21
CA ARG A 282 -34.82 3.99 7.19
C ARG A 282 -34.93 2.71 6.36
N ALA A 283 -34.24 2.63 5.23
CA ALA A 283 -34.28 1.44 4.38
C ALA A 283 -33.53 0.24 5.00
N ILE A 284 -32.36 0.47 5.61
CA ILE A 284 -31.62 -0.57 6.35
C ILE A 284 -32.43 -1.01 7.58
N GLU A 285 -33.04 -0.06 8.31
CA GLU A 285 -33.87 -0.38 9.47
C GLU A 285 -35.16 -1.15 9.10
N ALA A 286 -35.65 -1.06 7.86
CA ALA A 286 -36.84 -1.78 7.40
C ALA A 286 -36.57 -3.25 7.01
N ASP A 287 -35.36 -3.56 6.54
CA ASP A 287 -34.99 -4.84 5.92
C ASP A 287 -33.53 -5.21 6.28
N ILE A 288 -33.28 -5.38 7.58
CA ILE A 288 -31.91 -5.38 8.12
C ILE A 288 -31.06 -6.57 7.65
N GLU A 289 -31.69 -7.71 7.39
CA GLU A 289 -31.03 -8.96 6.98
C GLU A 289 -30.47 -8.89 5.56
N LYS A 290 -31.16 -8.16 4.67
CA LYS A 290 -30.71 -7.88 3.30
C LYS A 290 -29.52 -6.93 3.23
N TYR A 291 -29.41 -6.00 4.18
CA TYR A 291 -28.39 -4.96 4.16
C TYR A 291 -27.17 -5.27 5.03
N ILE A 292 -27.30 -5.94 6.18
CA ILE A 292 -26.16 -6.25 7.07
C ILE A 292 -25.60 -7.65 6.81
N CYS A 293 -24.30 -7.75 6.60
CA CYS A 293 -23.54 -8.98 6.43
C CYS A 293 -22.64 -9.27 7.64
N TYR A 294 -22.25 -10.55 7.78
CA TYR A 294 -21.20 -11.03 8.71
C TYR A 294 -21.41 -10.73 10.21
N ALA A 295 -22.68 -10.67 10.64
CA ALA A 295 -23.08 -10.41 12.03
C ALA A 295 -22.38 -11.33 13.06
N GLU A 296 -22.38 -12.65 12.81
CA GLU A 296 -21.79 -13.64 13.70
C GLU A 296 -20.27 -13.44 13.88
N GLN A 297 -19.56 -13.08 12.80
CA GLN A 297 -18.13 -12.88 12.83
C GLN A 297 -17.76 -11.62 13.64
N THR A 298 -18.47 -10.51 13.47
CA THR A 298 -18.29 -9.32 14.32
C THR A 298 -18.58 -9.64 15.79
N ARG A 299 -19.67 -10.37 16.08
CA ARG A 299 -20.01 -10.80 17.44
C ARG A 299 -18.90 -11.66 18.07
N ALA A 300 -18.34 -12.61 17.33
CA ALA A 300 -17.26 -13.47 17.81
C ALA A 300 -15.98 -12.68 18.13
N VAL A 301 -15.64 -11.65 17.33
CA VAL A 301 -14.47 -10.78 17.59
C VAL A 301 -14.67 -9.96 18.87
N LEU A 302 -15.85 -9.36 19.05
CA LEU A 302 -16.15 -8.57 20.24
C LEU A 302 -16.20 -9.43 21.51
N ALA A 303 -16.77 -10.64 21.44
CA ALA A 303 -16.74 -11.61 22.54
C ALA A 303 -15.29 -11.98 22.91
N LYS A 304 -14.48 -12.41 21.92
CA LYS A 304 -13.06 -12.75 22.12
C LYS A 304 -12.27 -11.63 22.80
N LEU A 305 -12.53 -10.37 22.48
CA LEU A 305 -11.85 -9.23 23.11
C LEU A 305 -12.33 -9.00 24.56
N ALA A 306 -13.63 -9.17 24.83
CA ALA A 306 -14.18 -9.09 26.19
C ALA A 306 -13.67 -10.22 27.10
N ASP A 307 -13.62 -11.46 26.60
CA ASP A 307 -13.14 -12.64 27.32
C ASP A 307 -11.68 -12.49 27.77
N HIS A 308 -10.86 -11.78 26.97
CA HIS A 308 -9.47 -11.45 27.28
C HIS A 308 -9.30 -10.11 28.02
N GLY A 309 -10.39 -9.56 28.58
CA GLY A 309 -10.38 -8.37 29.43
C GLY A 309 -9.97 -7.06 28.73
N LYS A 310 -9.99 -7.02 27.40
CA LYS A 310 -9.62 -5.83 26.62
C LYS A 310 -10.75 -4.78 26.70
N LYS A 311 -10.38 -3.51 26.85
CA LYS A 311 -11.35 -2.40 26.90
C LYS A 311 -11.81 -2.04 25.50
N MET A 312 -13.08 -1.66 25.33
CA MET A 312 -13.66 -1.41 24.00
C MET A 312 -14.41 -0.08 23.91
N PHE A 313 -14.27 0.62 22.79
CA PHE A 313 -15.03 1.85 22.51
C PHE A 313 -15.44 2.00 21.04
N LEU A 314 -16.53 2.72 20.83
CA LEU A 314 -17.14 2.97 19.51
C LEU A 314 -17.18 4.48 19.22
N ILE A 315 -16.70 4.92 18.05
CA ILE A 315 -16.78 6.32 17.58
C ILE A 315 -17.29 6.34 16.14
N THR A 316 -18.56 6.71 15.96
CA THR A 316 -19.24 6.75 14.66
C THR A 316 -19.91 8.09 14.37
N ASN A 317 -20.09 8.39 13.09
CA ASN A 317 -20.90 9.51 12.61
C ASN A 317 -22.41 9.19 12.57
N SER A 318 -22.80 7.92 12.64
CA SER A 318 -24.20 7.48 12.52
C SER A 318 -25.06 7.78 13.77
N PRO A 319 -26.41 7.88 13.65
CA PRO A 319 -27.32 8.16 14.76
C PRO A 319 -27.44 7.03 15.81
N SER A 320 -27.82 7.36 17.04
CA SER A 320 -27.98 6.38 18.13
C SER A 320 -29.06 5.32 17.87
N SER A 321 -30.18 5.67 17.23
CA SER A 321 -31.25 4.70 16.92
C SER A 321 -30.77 3.60 15.98
N PHE A 322 -30.06 4.02 14.92
CA PHE A 322 -29.52 3.15 13.89
C PHE A 322 -28.45 2.20 14.47
N VAL A 323 -27.49 2.78 15.18
CA VAL A 323 -26.40 2.03 15.84
C VAL A 323 -26.97 1.02 16.85
N ASP A 324 -27.94 1.42 17.67
CA ASP A 324 -28.56 0.52 18.64
C ASP A 324 -29.37 -0.60 17.96
N LYS A 325 -30.08 -0.33 16.86
CA LYS A 325 -30.82 -1.36 16.11
C LYS A 325 -29.89 -2.38 15.47
N GLY A 326 -28.83 -1.94 14.78
CA GLY A 326 -27.88 -2.85 14.14
C GLY A 326 -26.99 -3.59 15.13
N MET A 327 -26.55 -2.97 16.23
CA MET A 327 -25.81 -3.70 17.27
C MET A 327 -26.70 -4.72 18.00
N ARG A 328 -28.00 -4.45 18.15
CA ARG A 328 -28.97 -5.43 18.68
C ARG A 328 -29.18 -6.63 17.77
N TYR A 329 -29.10 -6.45 16.46
CA TYR A 329 -29.13 -7.53 15.47
C TYR A 329 -27.82 -8.33 15.44
N ILE A 330 -26.67 -7.65 15.48
CA ILE A 330 -25.34 -8.27 15.38
C ILE A 330 -24.94 -9.00 16.67
N VAL A 331 -25.07 -8.35 17.82
CA VAL A 331 -24.53 -8.82 19.11
C VAL A 331 -25.63 -9.32 20.04
N GLY A 332 -26.72 -8.56 20.15
CA GLY A 332 -27.84 -8.83 21.06
C GLY A 332 -28.27 -7.59 21.85
N LYS A 333 -29.28 -7.75 22.73
CA LYS A 333 -29.88 -6.64 23.50
C LYS A 333 -28.85 -5.88 24.33
N ASP A 334 -27.91 -6.61 24.91
CA ASP A 334 -26.97 -6.16 25.94
C ASP A 334 -25.61 -5.75 25.35
N TRP A 335 -25.55 -5.49 24.04
CA TRP A 335 -24.34 -5.13 23.29
C TRP A 335 -23.52 -3.99 23.93
N ARG A 336 -24.20 -3.07 24.62
CA ARG A 336 -23.60 -1.91 25.29
C ARG A 336 -22.66 -2.31 26.44
N ASP A 337 -22.83 -3.49 27.02
CA ASP A 337 -22.00 -4.00 28.10
C ASP A 337 -20.65 -4.56 27.62
N LEU A 338 -20.44 -4.65 26.30
CA LEU A 338 -19.12 -4.86 25.72
C LEU A 338 -18.30 -3.55 25.70
N PHE A 339 -18.94 -2.38 25.55
CA PHE A 339 -18.27 -1.11 25.30
C PHE A 339 -18.18 -0.22 26.55
N ASP A 340 -16.96 0.10 26.96
CA ASP A 340 -16.65 1.07 28.02
C ASP A 340 -17.10 2.50 27.66
N VAL A 341 -17.10 2.84 26.36
CA VAL A 341 -17.56 4.14 25.84
C VAL A 341 -18.21 3.98 24.47
N VAL A 342 -19.40 4.55 24.27
CA VAL A 342 -20.05 4.67 22.95
C VAL A 342 -20.25 6.14 22.58
N ILE A 343 -19.75 6.56 21.43
CA ILE A 343 -19.85 7.93 20.89
C ILE A 343 -20.51 7.87 19.50
N VAL A 344 -21.67 8.51 19.38
CA VAL A 344 -22.45 8.61 18.15
C VAL A 344 -22.47 10.04 17.60
N GLN A 345 -22.69 10.20 16.29
CA GLN A 345 -22.66 11.49 15.60
C GLN A 345 -21.43 12.34 16.00
N ALA A 346 -20.27 11.68 15.99
CA ALA A 346 -19.00 12.26 16.40
C ALA A 346 -18.60 13.48 15.55
N GLU A 347 -18.99 13.50 14.27
CA GLU A 347 -18.48 14.40 13.22
C GLU A 347 -16.97 14.21 12.99
N LYS A 348 -16.52 12.96 12.83
CA LYS A 348 -15.19 12.64 12.29
C LYS A 348 -15.06 13.25 10.87
N PRO A 349 -13.91 13.85 10.50
CA PRO A 349 -12.65 13.95 11.26
C PRO A 349 -12.60 15.06 12.33
N ASN A 350 -13.57 15.98 12.40
CA ASN A 350 -13.56 17.09 13.37
C ASN A 350 -13.48 16.60 14.82
N PHE A 351 -14.03 15.42 15.15
CA PHE A 351 -13.83 14.78 16.46
C PHE A 351 -12.34 14.63 16.85
N PHE A 352 -11.46 14.33 15.88
CA PHE A 352 -10.04 14.10 16.13
C PHE A 352 -9.21 15.39 16.09
N ASN A 353 -9.57 16.37 15.26
CA ASN A 353 -8.76 17.59 15.05
C ASN A 353 -9.32 18.88 15.67
N ASP A 354 -10.60 18.94 16.05
CA ASP A 354 -11.20 20.09 16.75
C ASP A 354 -11.21 19.86 18.28
N LYS A 355 -11.27 20.97 19.04
CA LYS A 355 -11.38 21.01 20.51
C LYS A 355 -12.69 21.64 21.00
N ARG A 356 -13.48 22.23 20.09
CA ARG A 356 -14.60 23.14 20.43
C ARG A 356 -15.90 22.44 20.80
N ARG A 357 -16.09 21.16 20.43
CA ARG A 357 -17.32 20.39 20.67
C ARG A 357 -17.16 19.53 21.94
N PRO A 358 -17.83 19.84 23.06
CA PRO A 358 -17.81 18.98 24.25
C PRO A 358 -18.73 17.76 24.07
N PHE A 359 -18.58 16.76 24.93
CA PHE A 359 -19.53 15.64 24.98
C PHE A 359 -20.91 16.06 25.49
N ARG A 360 -21.97 15.44 24.95
CA ARG A 360 -23.32 15.42 25.55
C ARG A 360 -23.76 13.99 25.82
N LYS A 361 -24.40 13.73 26.96
CA LYS A 361 -24.99 12.42 27.26
C LYS A 361 -26.34 12.27 26.55
N VAL A 362 -26.58 11.10 25.98
CA VAL A 362 -27.87 10.70 25.38
C VAL A 362 -28.62 9.83 26.40
N ASN A 363 -29.91 10.09 26.63
CA ASN A 363 -30.76 9.18 27.41
C ASN A 363 -31.34 8.05 26.54
N GLU A 364 -32.02 7.09 27.18
CA GLU A 364 -32.61 5.92 26.50
C GLU A 364 -33.64 6.27 25.43
N LYS A 365 -34.28 7.44 25.53
CA LYS A 365 -35.25 7.98 24.56
C LYS A 365 -34.57 8.80 23.44
N GLY A 366 -33.24 8.78 23.34
CA GLY A 366 -32.47 9.54 22.35
C GLY A 366 -32.31 11.03 22.65
N VAL A 367 -32.83 11.53 23.77
CA VAL A 367 -32.82 12.96 24.13
C VAL A 367 -31.46 13.35 24.73
N LEU A 368 -30.96 14.52 24.34
CA LEU A 368 -29.68 15.05 24.81
C LEU A 368 -29.82 15.75 26.17
N LEU A 369 -29.07 15.27 27.16
CA LEU A 369 -29.00 15.89 28.48
C LEU A 369 -28.10 17.14 28.47
N TRP A 370 -28.26 17.99 29.48
CA TRP A 370 -27.52 19.25 29.63
C TRP A 370 -26.32 19.14 30.59
N ASP A 371 -26.23 18.04 31.33
CA ASP A 371 -25.19 17.80 32.33
C ASP A 371 -23.79 17.80 31.73
N LYS A 372 -22.86 18.45 32.42
CA LYS A 372 -21.45 18.48 32.02
C LYS A 372 -20.82 17.11 32.24
N ILE A 373 -20.11 16.60 31.22
CA ILE A 373 -19.54 15.25 31.27
C ILE A 373 -18.20 15.26 32.02
N HIS A 374 -18.27 14.98 33.32
CA HIS A 374 -17.09 14.88 34.20
C HIS A 374 -16.40 13.50 34.16
N LYS A 375 -17.09 12.46 33.68
CA LYS A 375 -16.57 11.09 33.52
C LYS A 375 -17.37 10.37 32.43
N LEU A 376 -16.71 9.55 31.62
CA LEU A 376 -17.36 8.61 30.72
C LEU A 376 -17.71 7.31 31.47
N GLN A 377 -18.92 6.82 31.29
CA GLN A 377 -19.50 5.68 32.02
C GLN A 377 -19.86 4.56 31.04
N LYS A 378 -19.52 3.32 31.41
CA LYS A 378 -19.84 2.11 30.65
C LYS A 378 -21.35 1.96 30.44
N GLY A 379 -21.74 1.43 29.29
CA GLY A 379 -23.14 1.26 28.88
C GLY A 379 -23.89 2.56 28.50
N GLN A 380 -23.29 3.74 28.71
CA GLN A 380 -23.90 5.04 28.39
C GLN A 380 -23.49 5.51 26.99
N ILE A 381 -24.44 6.11 26.27
CA ILE A 381 -24.22 6.67 24.94
C ILE A 381 -23.95 8.18 25.05
N TYR A 382 -22.92 8.64 24.36
CA TYR A 382 -22.53 10.04 24.24
C TYR A 382 -22.66 10.51 22.79
N LYS A 383 -22.92 11.80 22.60
CA LYS A 383 -22.96 12.47 21.30
C LYS A 383 -21.89 13.57 21.25
N GLN A 384 -21.41 13.89 20.06
CA GLN A 384 -20.44 14.95 19.81
C GLN A 384 -19.09 14.66 20.52
N GLY A 385 -18.57 15.60 21.30
CA GLY A 385 -17.26 15.49 21.92
C GLY A 385 -16.09 15.70 20.97
N ASN A 386 -14.91 15.46 21.52
CA ASN A 386 -13.62 15.56 20.83
C ASN A 386 -12.58 14.65 21.49
N LEU A 387 -11.54 14.30 20.74
CA LEU A 387 -10.48 13.41 21.19
C LEU A 387 -9.69 13.99 22.38
N TYR A 388 -9.46 15.30 22.45
CA TYR A 388 -8.70 15.89 23.57
C TYR A 388 -9.44 15.77 24.92
N GLU A 389 -10.76 15.89 24.92
CA GLU A 389 -11.60 15.61 26.09
C GLU A 389 -11.67 14.10 26.38
N PHE A 390 -11.78 13.25 25.36
CA PHE A 390 -11.72 11.79 25.50
C PHE A 390 -10.42 11.32 26.18
N LEU A 391 -9.26 11.72 25.65
CA LEU A 391 -7.92 11.43 26.18
C LEU A 391 -7.68 12.00 27.60
N LYS A 392 -8.55 12.91 28.09
CA LYS A 392 -8.56 13.44 29.45
C LYS A 392 -9.51 12.66 30.36
N LEU A 393 -10.67 12.23 29.87
CA LEU A 393 -11.70 11.52 30.63
C LEU A 393 -11.40 10.01 30.78
N THR A 394 -10.73 9.38 29.80
CA THR A 394 -10.38 7.95 29.83
C THR A 394 -8.94 7.68 30.31
N GLY A 395 -8.03 8.61 30.04
CA GLY A 395 -6.58 8.43 30.23
C GLY A 395 -5.90 7.50 29.21
N TRP A 396 -6.64 6.93 28.25
CA TRP A 396 -6.11 5.99 27.25
C TRP A 396 -5.24 6.72 26.22
N ARG A 397 -3.95 6.39 26.09
CA ARG A 397 -2.97 7.15 25.31
C ARG A 397 -1.89 6.27 24.69
N GLY A 398 -1.32 6.73 23.58
CA GLY A 398 -0.17 6.09 22.91
C GLY A 398 -0.48 4.71 22.35
N SER A 399 0.57 3.90 22.18
CA SER A 399 0.55 2.60 21.49
C SER A 399 -0.31 1.51 22.16
N LYS A 400 -0.86 1.76 23.35
CA LYS A 400 -1.79 0.84 24.03
C LYS A 400 -3.20 0.84 23.45
N VAL A 401 -3.52 1.83 22.60
CA VAL A 401 -4.81 1.97 21.92
C VAL A 401 -4.65 1.55 20.47
N LEU A 402 -5.50 0.65 19.99
CA LEU A 402 -5.64 0.29 18.58
C LEU A 402 -7.02 0.72 18.08
N TYR A 403 -7.08 1.64 17.12
CA TYR A 403 -8.35 2.07 16.51
C TYR A 403 -8.52 1.46 15.12
N PHE A 404 -9.68 0.87 14.88
CA PHE A 404 -10.12 0.31 13.61
C PHE A 404 -11.09 1.25 12.91
N GLY A 405 -10.90 1.41 11.60
CA GLY A 405 -11.79 2.13 10.70
C GLY A 405 -11.52 1.74 9.25
N ASP A 406 -12.49 1.90 8.36
CA ASP A 406 -12.27 1.71 6.93
C ASP A 406 -11.72 3.00 6.28
N HIS A 407 -12.18 4.17 6.75
CA HIS A 407 -11.91 5.45 6.10
C HIS A 407 -10.58 6.06 6.57
N ILE A 408 -9.48 5.58 5.97
CA ILE A 408 -8.07 5.99 6.14
C ILE A 408 -7.85 7.44 6.63
N TYR A 409 -8.52 8.46 6.06
CA TYR A 409 -8.43 9.85 6.55
C TYR A 409 -9.30 10.20 7.75
N SER A 410 -10.62 10.07 7.60
CA SER A 410 -11.62 10.41 8.61
C SER A 410 -11.36 9.70 9.94
N ASP A 411 -10.74 8.52 9.88
CA ASP A 411 -10.43 7.65 11.01
C ASP A 411 -8.95 7.69 11.42
N LEU A 412 -8.05 7.24 10.53
CA LEU A 412 -6.72 6.77 10.95
C LEU A 412 -5.65 7.86 10.89
N ALA A 413 -5.70 8.76 9.91
CA ALA A 413 -4.62 9.68 9.61
C ALA A 413 -4.28 10.62 10.78
N ASP A 414 -5.30 11.22 11.42
CA ASP A 414 -5.07 12.12 12.56
C ASP A 414 -4.58 11.37 13.81
N LEU A 415 -5.08 10.15 14.05
CA LEU A 415 -4.67 9.30 15.18
C LEU A 415 -3.17 8.92 15.10
N THR A 416 -2.75 8.43 13.94
CA THR A 416 -1.35 8.06 13.65
C THR A 416 -0.43 9.29 13.68
N LEU A 417 -0.84 10.43 13.09
CA LEU A 417 0.01 11.63 12.98
C LEU A 417 0.15 12.45 14.28
N LYS A 418 -0.90 12.52 15.11
CA LYS A 418 -0.98 13.49 16.22
C LYS A 418 -1.09 12.87 17.62
N HIS A 419 -1.47 11.59 17.72
CA HIS A 419 -1.85 10.97 19.00
C HIS A 419 -1.10 9.68 19.34
N GLY A 420 -0.37 9.10 18.39
CA GLY A 420 0.49 7.93 18.61
C GLY A 420 -0.28 6.67 19.00
N TRP A 421 -1.57 6.60 18.66
CA TRP A 421 -2.36 5.38 18.73
C TRP A 421 -1.92 4.43 17.61
N ARG A 422 -2.10 3.12 17.81
CA ARG A 422 -2.01 2.14 16.73
C ARG A 422 -3.27 2.16 15.87
N THR A 423 -3.16 1.75 14.62
CA THR A 423 -4.26 1.85 13.65
C THR A 423 -4.42 0.60 12.79
N GLY A 424 -5.66 0.15 12.64
CA GLY A 424 -6.04 -0.99 11.80
C GLY A 424 -7.02 -0.57 10.70
N ALA A 425 -6.65 -0.74 9.43
CA ALA A 425 -7.54 -0.43 8.30
C ALA A 425 -8.37 -1.64 7.88
N ILE A 426 -9.68 -1.42 7.71
CA ILE A 426 -10.61 -2.42 7.16
C ILE A 426 -10.83 -2.13 5.67
N ILE A 427 -10.34 -3.03 4.81
CA ILE A 427 -10.38 -2.88 3.34
C ILE A 427 -11.10 -4.10 2.74
N PRO A 428 -12.45 -4.12 2.67
CA PRO A 428 -13.22 -5.29 2.24
C PRO A 428 -12.81 -5.88 0.89
N GLU A 429 -12.38 -5.02 -0.04
CA GLU A 429 -11.96 -5.35 -1.40
C GLU A 429 -10.73 -6.28 -1.43
N LEU A 430 -9.92 -6.27 -0.37
CA LEU A 430 -8.70 -7.09 -0.23
C LEU A 430 -8.98 -8.58 -0.36
N ARG A 431 -10.10 -9.09 0.20
CA ARG A 431 -10.44 -10.53 0.15
C ARG A 431 -10.71 -11.00 -1.29
N SER A 432 -11.29 -10.14 -2.12
CA SER A 432 -11.49 -10.40 -3.56
C SER A 432 -10.16 -10.39 -4.32
N GLU A 433 -9.31 -9.38 -4.11
CA GLU A 433 -8.02 -9.32 -4.82
C GLU A 433 -7.09 -10.47 -4.44
N LEU A 434 -7.01 -10.86 -3.16
CA LEU A 434 -6.22 -12.02 -2.74
C LEU A 434 -6.71 -13.34 -3.35
N ARG A 435 -8.03 -13.50 -3.55
CA ARG A 435 -8.59 -14.67 -4.25
C ARG A 435 -8.22 -14.68 -5.74
N ILE A 436 -8.25 -13.52 -6.40
CA ILE A 436 -7.80 -13.36 -7.79
C ILE A 436 -6.30 -13.66 -7.92
N MET A 437 -5.48 -13.11 -7.01
CA MET A 437 -4.03 -13.31 -6.98
C MET A 437 -3.60 -14.77 -6.73
N ASN A 438 -4.48 -15.58 -6.13
CA ASN A 438 -4.26 -17.02 -5.91
C ASN A 438 -4.67 -17.89 -7.12
N THR A 439 -5.27 -17.32 -8.17
CA THR A 439 -5.62 -18.11 -9.37
C THR A 439 -4.38 -18.51 -10.15
N GLU A 440 -4.41 -19.71 -10.74
CA GLU A 440 -3.29 -20.20 -11.56
C GLU A 440 -2.97 -19.25 -12.72
N GLN A 441 -4.00 -18.73 -13.39
CA GLN A 441 -3.88 -17.78 -14.50
C GLN A 441 -3.15 -16.49 -14.08
N TYR A 442 -3.52 -15.89 -12.94
CA TYR A 442 -2.84 -14.69 -12.43
C TYR A 442 -1.37 -14.99 -12.10
N ILE A 443 -1.11 -16.12 -11.43
CA ILE A 443 0.25 -16.54 -11.05
C ILE A 443 1.12 -16.74 -12.30
N GLN A 444 0.62 -17.48 -13.30
CA GLN A 444 1.32 -17.71 -14.57
C GLN A 444 1.59 -16.39 -15.32
N THR A 445 0.58 -15.53 -15.48
CA THR A 445 0.70 -14.22 -16.15
C THR A 445 1.72 -13.33 -15.45
N MET A 446 1.69 -13.25 -14.13
CA MET A 446 2.61 -12.42 -13.35
C MET A 446 4.05 -12.95 -13.40
N THR A 447 4.25 -14.28 -13.33
CA THR A 447 5.58 -14.89 -13.49
C THR A 447 6.14 -14.69 -14.90
N TRP A 448 5.30 -14.77 -15.93
CA TRP A 448 5.73 -14.51 -17.30
C TRP A 448 6.04 -13.02 -17.53
N LEU A 449 5.20 -12.10 -17.04
CA LEU A 449 5.46 -10.65 -17.05
C LEU A 449 6.79 -10.28 -16.36
N GLN A 450 7.13 -10.93 -15.24
CA GLN A 450 8.43 -10.77 -14.58
C GLN A 450 9.58 -11.31 -15.43
N THR A 451 9.39 -12.47 -16.08
CA THR A 451 10.41 -13.12 -16.91
C THR A 451 10.70 -12.30 -18.17
N LEU A 452 9.67 -11.84 -18.90
CA LEU A 452 9.79 -10.90 -20.02
C LEU A 452 10.49 -9.60 -19.61
N THR A 453 10.21 -9.08 -18.40
CA THR A 453 10.89 -7.87 -17.90
C THR A 453 12.39 -8.13 -17.71
N GLY A 454 12.78 -9.23 -17.05
CA GLY A 454 14.20 -9.58 -16.87
C GLY A 454 14.93 -9.90 -18.17
N LEU A 455 14.27 -10.56 -19.13
CA LEU A 455 14.80 -10.82 -20.47
C LEU A 455 15.05 -9.51 -21.24
N LEU A 456 14.10 -8.57 -21.23
CA LEU A 456 14.28 -7.25 -21.83
C LEU A 456 15.39 -6.45 -21.15
N GLU A 457 15.48 -6.48 -19.81
CA GLU A 457 16.52 -5.79 -19.05
C GLU A 457 17.94 -6.26 -19.41
N GLN A 458 18.11 -7.57 -19.66
CA GLN A 458 19.38 -8.17 -20.06
C GLN A 458 19.67 -7.97 -21.57
N MET A 459 18.71 -8.28 -22.44
CA MET A 459 18.95 -8.40 -23.88
C MET A 459 18.93 -7.06 -24.63
N GLN A 460 18.43 -5.97 -24.04
CA GLN A 460 18.42 -4.62 -24.65
C GLN A 460 19.81 -4.05 -25.02
N VAL A 461 20.90 -4.71 -24.60
CA VAL A 461 22.27 -4.36 -25.01
C VAL A 461 22.55 -4.71 -26.48
N HIS A 462 21.85 -5.69 -27.05
CA HIS A 462 22.01 -6.15 -28.43
C HIS A 462 21.36 -5.17 -29.42
N ARG A 463 22.01 -4.93 -30.57
CA ARG A 463 21.67 -3.84 -31.52
C ARG A 463 21.58 -4.28 -32.98
N ASP A 464 21.89 -5.53 -33.27
CA ASP A 464 21.63 -6.20 -34.53
C ASP A 464 20.12 -6.29 -34.82
N VAL A 465 19.78 -6.44 -36.11
CA VAL A 465 18.38 -6.39 -36.58
C VAL A 465 17.55 -7.53 -36.00
N GLU A 466 18.10 -8.74 -35.94
CA GLU A 466 17.41 -9.93 -35.42
C GLU A 466 17.06 -9.78 -33.94
N SER A 467 18.02 -9.41 -33.09
CA SER A 467 17.76 -9.15 -31.67
C SER A 467 16.80 -7.98 -31.48
N GLN A 468 16.88 -6.93 -32.31
CA GLN A 468 15.94 -5.81 -32.22
C GLN A 468 14.50 -6.21 -32.58
N LEU A 469 14.27 -7.12 -33.53
CA LEU A 469 12.94 -7.66 -33.82
C LEU A 469 12.36 -8.41 -32.61
N VAL A 470 13.12 -9.37 -32.06
CA VAL A 470 12.71 -10.14 -30.85
C VAL A 470 12.45 -9.21 -29.66
N LEU A 471 13.27 -8.16 -29.48
CA LEU A 471 13.06 -7.14 -28.44
C LEU A 471 11.81 -6.28 -28.66
N GLN A 472 11.25 -6.16 -29.87
CA GLN A 472 9.95 -5.52 -30.08
C GLN A 472 8.79 -6.50 -29.82
N GLU A 473 8.93 -7.76 -30.21
CA GLU A 473 7.95 -8.82 -29.91
C GLU A 473 7.76 -8.98 -28.40
N TRP A 474 8.84 -9.14 -27.63
CA TRP A 474 8.77 -9.21 -26.17
C TRP A 474 8.22 -7.93 -25.52
N LYS A 475 8.40 -6.74 -26.12
CA LYS A 475 7.76 -5.50 -25.63
C LYS A 475 6.25 -5.50 -25.88
N LYS A 476 5.80 -5.99 -27.04
CA LYS A 476 4.38 -6.16 -27.38
C LYS A 476 3.71 -7.17 -26.45
N GLU A 477 4.31 -8.35 -26.32
CA GLU A 477 3.85 -9.40 -25.40
C GLU A 477 3.84 -8.91 -23.95
N ARG A 478 4.88 -8.18 -23.50
CA ARG A 478 4.91 -7.55 -22.17
C ARG A 478 3.81 -6.50 -21.97
N LYS A 479 3.35 -5.81 -23.03
CA LYS A 479 2.17 -4.93 -22.94
C LYS A 479 0.91 -5.78 -22.77
N GLU A 480 0.72 -6.79 -23.59
CA GLU A 480 -0.44 -7.71 -23.53
C GLU A 480 -0.54 -8.39 -22.16
N MET A 481 0.58 -8.80 -21.56
CA MET A 481 0.62 -9.34 -20.20
C MET A 481 0.30 -8.29 -19.12
N ARG A 482 0.64 -7.00 -19.30
CA ARG A 482 0.23 -5.91 -18.38
C ARG A 482 -1.27 -5.66 -18.46
N ASP A 483 -1.80 -5.58 -19.69
CA ASP A 483 -3.23 -5.36 -19.94
C ASP A 483 -4.07 -6.53 -19.40
N MET A 484 -3.60 -7.78 -19.56
CA MET A 484 -4.17 -8.96 -18.91
C MET A 484 -4.07 -8.88 -17.37
N THR A 485 -2.91 -8.48 -16.82
CA THR A 485 -2.71 -8.33 -15.36
C THR A 485 -3.66 -7.28 -14.74
N LYS A 486 -3.95 -6.19 -15.45
CA LYS A 486 -5.01 -5.22 -15.08
C LYS A 486 -6.37 -5.90 -15.05
N ASN A 487 -6.73 -6.59 -16.12
CA ASN A 487 -8.08 -7.07 -16.40
C ASN A 487 -8.52 -8.28 -15.57
N PHE A 488 -7.63 -8.94 -14.81
CA PHE A 488 -8.03 -9.93 -13.78
C PHE A 488 -8.83 -9.30 -12.62
N PHE A 489 -8.74 -7.99 -12.42
CA PHE A 489 -9.45 -7.26 -11.38
C PHE A 489 -10.68 -6.54 -11.98
N ASN A 490 -10.86 -5.25 -11.69
CA ASN A 490 -11.83 -4.41 -12.38
C ASN A 490 -11.36 -4.11 -13.82
N ALA A 491 -12.19 -4.29 -14.84
CA ALA A 491 -11.77 -4.12 -16.24
C ALA A 491 -11.41 -2.66 -16.59
N GLN A 492 -12.13 -1.70 -16.02
CA GLN A 492 -12.00 -0.27 -16.29
C GLN A 492 -10.71 0.29 -15.67
N PHE A 493 -10.45 -0.04 -14.40
CA PHE A 493 -9.44 0.59 -13.54
C PHE A 493 -8.41 -0.40 -12.95
N GLY A 494 -8.62 -1.71 -12.97
CA GLY A 494 -7.72 -2.72 -12.40
C GLY A 494 -7.74 -2.82 -10.87
N SER A 495 -6.61 -3.23 -10.26
CA SER A 495 -6.47 -3.39 -8.80
C SER A 495 -6.57 -2.05 -8.03
N LEU A 496 -7.21 -2.07 -6.85
CA LEU A 496 -7.23 -1.00 -5.85
C LEU A 496 -5.82 -0.63 -5.37
N PHE A 497 -4.91 -1.59 -5.33
CA PHE A 497 -3.58 -1.46 -4.71
C PHE A 497 -2.46 -1.14 -5.70
N ARG A 498 -2.65 -1.42 -7.01
CA ARG A 498 -1.58 -1.32 -8.02
C ARG A 498 -2.05 -0.72 -9.35
N THR A 499 -1.33 0.29 -9.83
CA THR A 499 -1.22 0.61 -11.27
C THR A 499 -0.07 -0.23 -11.81
N ASP A 500 -0.17 -0.89 -12.96
CA ASP A 500 0.84 -1.75 -13.62
C ASP A 500 2.04 -2.21 -12.75
N GLN A 501 3.06 -1.35 -12.57
CA GLN A 501 4.22 -1.62 -11.71
C GLN A 501 4.18 -0.92 -10.33
N ASN A 502 3.52 0.23 -10.22
CA ASN A 502 3.57 1.13 -9.05
C ASN A 502 2.41 0.92 -8.06
N PRO A 503 2.64 1.10 -6.74
CA PRO A 503 1.56 1.25 -5.76
C PRO A 503 0.57 2.34 -6.19
N THR A 504 -0.73 2.16 -5.94
CA THR A 504 -1.71 3.24 -6.15
C THR A 504 -1.49 4.39 -5.16
N TYR A 505 -2.00 5.57 -5.52
CA TYR A 505 -2.10 6.69 -4.59
C TYR A 505 -2.93 6.32 -3.34
N PHE A 506 -3.89 5.39 -3.47
CA PHE A 506 -4.61 4.75 -2.34
C PHE A 506 -3.67 3.92 -1.45
N LEU A 507 -2.91 2.96 -2.00
CA LEU A 507 -1.99 2.12 -1.21
C LEU A 507 -0.92 2.97 -0.51
N ARG A 508 -0.38 4.01 -1.17
CA ARG A 508 0.55 4.97 -0.55
C ARG A 508 -0.03 5.65 0.70
N ARG A 509 -1.34 5.94 0.69
CA ARG A 509 -2.05 6.55 1.82
C ARG A 509 -2.35 5.50 2.90
N LEU A 510 -2.78 4.30 2.53
CA LEU A 510 -2.98 3.16 3.43
C LEU A 510 -1.71 2.81 4.24
N SER A 511 -0.59 2.54 3.57
CA SER A 511 0.68 2.16 4.20
C SER A 511 1.34 3.28 5.03
N ARG A 512 0.87 4.52 4.92
CA ARG A 512 1.33 5.64 5.75
C ARG A 512 0.53 5.81 7.05
N PHE A 513 -0.75 5.42 7.06
CA PHE A 513 -1.67 5.76 8.15
C PHE A 513 -2.23 4.58 8.93
N ALA A 514 -2.08 3.34 8.44
CA ALA A 514 -2.48 2.12 9.12
C ALA A 514 -1.26 1.24 9.43
N ASP A 515 -1.07 0.86 10.69
CA ASP A 515 -0.02 -0.09 11.09
C ASP A 515 -0.27 -1.49 10.52
N ILE A 516 -1.54 -1.92 10.57
CA ILE A 516 -2.04 -3.18 10.00
C ILE A 516 -3.26 -2.92 9.13
N TYR A 517 -3.53 -3.80 8.18
CA TYR A 517 -4.75 -3.80 7.38
C TYR A 517 -5.24 -5.22 7.08
N MET A 518 -6.55 -5.36 6.89
CA MET A 518 -7.22 -6.65 6.76
C MET A 518 -8.54 -6.50 6.01
N ALA A 519 -9.09 -7.59 5.49
CA ALA A 519 -10.36 -7.56 4.78
C ALA A 519 -11.58 -7.38 5.70
N SER A 520 -11.48 -7.83 6.95
CA SER A 520 -12.53 -7.68 7.95
C SER A 520 -11.96 -7.90 9.34
N LEU A 521 -12.63 -7.37 10.38
CA LEU A 521 -12.33 -7.70 11.77
C LEU A 521 -12.36 -9.21 12.04
N SER A 522 -13.10 -10.00 11.24
CA SER A 522 -13.11 -11.47 11.30
C SER A 522 -11.72 -12.09 11.23
N CYS A 523 -10.76 -11.43 10.57
CA CYS A 523 -9.36 -11.85 10.48
C CYS A 523 -8.71 -11.99 11.87
N LEU A 524 -9.11 -11.18 12.87
CA LEU A 524 -8.61 -11.26 14.25
C LEU A 524 -9.00 -12.57 14.97
N LEU A 525 -9.95 -13.34 14.45
CA LEU A 525 -10.29 -14.66 15.01
C LEU A 525 -9.13 -15.65 14.82
N SER A 526 -8.40 -15.57 13.70
CA SER A 526 -7.31 -16.47 13.31
C SER A 526 -5.97 -16.26 14.02
N TYR A 527 -5.85 -15.23 14.88
CA TYR A 527 -4.61 -14.88 15.59
C TYR A 527 -4.84 -14.87 17.10
N ASP A 528 -3.82 -15.24 17.88
CA ASP A 528 -3.88 -15.09 19.34
C ASP A 528 -3.81 -13.62 19.79
N VAL A 529 -4.36 -13.30 20.96
CA VAL A 529 -4.34 -11.91 21.51
C VAL A 529 -2.96 -11.44 21.97
N SER A 530 -1.93 -12.30 21.93
CA SER A 530 -0.51 -11.97 22.12
C SER A 530 0.31 -12.00 20.81
N HIS A 531 -0.33 -12.20 19.65
CA HIS A 531 0.38 -12.33 18.38
C HIS A 531 1.11 -11.03 17.96
N THR A 532 2.33 -11.16 17.44
CA THR A 532 3.12 -10.06 16.88
C THR A 532 3.18 -10.13 15.36
N PHE A 533 2.64 -9.11 14.70
CA PHE A 533 2.76 -8.91 13.26
C PHE A 533 4.09 -8.22 12.94
N TYR A 534 4.90 -8.85 12.08
CA TYR A 534 6.16 -8.29 11.57
C TYR A 534 5.99 -7.87 10.11
N PRO A 535 6.36 -6.64 9.71
CA PRO A 535 6.20 -6.18 8.33
C PRO A 535 7.20 -6.90 7.40
N ARG A 536 6.76 -7.25 6.19
CA ARG A 536 7.65 -7.87 5.19
C ARG A 536 8.70 -6.85 4.71
N ARG A 537 9.98 -7.15 4.92
CA ARG A 537 11.11 -6.34 4.44
C ARG A 537 11.10 -6.29 2.90
N THR A 538 10.53 -5.22 2.34
CA THR A 538 10.58 -4.96 0.90
C THR A 538 12.01 -4.55 0.54
N PRO A 539 12.69 -5.26 -0.39
CA PRO A 539 14.05 -4.89 -0.79
C PRO A 539 14.03 -3.58 -1.57
N LEU A 540 15.05 -2.75 -1.38
CA LEU A 540 15.31 -1.60 -2.24
C LEU A 540 15.83 -2.07 -3.61
N GLN A 541 15.74 -1.22 -4.64
CA GLN A 541 16.16 -1.56 -6.02
C GLN A 541 17.64 -1.95 -6.18
N HIS A 542 18.48 -1.66 -5.18
CA HIS A 542 19.90 -2.05 -5.13
C HIS A 542 20.21 -3.17 -4.12
N GLU A 543 19.19 -3.73 -3.47
CA GLU A 543 19.32 -4.86 -2.56
C GLU A 543 18.95 -6.15 -3.28
N LEU A 544 19.72 -7.21 -3.02
CA LEU A 544 19.39 -8.53 -3.58
C LEU A 544 18.06 -9.02 -3.01
N PRO A 545 17.12 -9.50 -3.85
CA PRO A 545 15.95 -10.23 -3.37
C PRO A 545 16.39 -11.41 -2.50
N ALA A 546 15.69 -11.67 -1.39
CA ALA A 546 16.02 -12.78 -0.49
C ALA A 546 15.91 -14.17 -1.14
N TRP A 547 15.36 -14.24 -2.37
CA TRP A 547 15.24 -15.46 -3.17
C TRP A 547 16.50 -15.69 -4.07
N SER A 548 17.50 -14.81 -3.99
CA SER A 548 18.76 -14.90 -4.73
C SER A 548 19.88 -15.70 -4.03
N ASP A 549 19.66 -16.20 -2.81
CA ASP A 549 20.61 -17.06 -2.06
C ASP A 549 20.73 -18.50 -2.61
N GLY A 550 20.51 -18.65 -3.92
CA GLY A 550 20.81 -19.85 -4.71
C GLY A 550 22.02 -19.73 -5.63
N ALA A 551 22.80 -18.63 -5.58
CA ALA A 551 23.96 -18.43 -6.46
C ALA A 551 25.04 -17.47 -5.91
N ARG A 552 25.72 -17.84 -4.81
CA ARG A 552 27.07 -17.33 -4.50
C ARG A 552 27.99 -18.47 -4.08
N ALA A 553 28.83 -18.94 -5.01
CA ALA A 553 29.96 -19.79 -4.68
C ALA A 553 30.92 -19.03 -3.74
N PRO A 554 31.59 -19.72 -2.79
CA PRO A 554 32.67 -19.12 -2.03
C PRO A 554 33.81 -18.69 -2.99
N PRO A 555 34.57 -17.62 -2.67
CA PRO A 555 35.73 -17.25 -3.47
C PRO A 555 36.73 -18.42 -3.53
N PRO A 556 37.41 -18.63 -4.68
CA PRO A 556 38.32 -19.75 -4.83
C PRO A 556 39.49 -19.66 -3.83
N PRO A 557 40.00 -20.80 -3.34
CA PRO A 557 41.21 -20.81 -2.51
C PRO A 557 42.40 -20.22 -3.28
N PRO A 558 43.35 -19.55 -2.59
CA PRO A 558 44.55 -19.05 -3.24
C PRO A 558 45.37 -20.19 -3.88
N PRO A 559 46.05 -19.94 -5.01
CA PRO A 559 46.77 -20.98 -5.73
C PRO A 559 47.89 -21.61 -4.88
N PRO A 560 48.15 -22.92 -5.03
CA PRO A 560 49.19 -23.60 -4.25
C PRO A 560 50.58 -23.05 -4.59
N ALA A 561 51.38 -22.78 -3.56
CA ALA A 561 52.76 -22.33 -3.73
C ALA A 561 53.61 -23.41 -4.42
N ALA A 562 54.27 -23.06 -5.52
CA ALA A 562 55.09 -23.99 -6.27
C ALA A 562 56.34 -24.41 -5.48
N HIS A 563 56.46 -25.71 -5.17
CA HIS A 563 57.63 -26.27 -4.49
C HIS A 563 58.83 -26.38 -5.43
N ALA A 564 59.73 -25.38 -5.39
CA ALA A 564 61.11 -25.58 -5.83
C ALA A 564 61.85 -26.52 -4.85
N ARG A 565 62.64 -27.48 -5.38
CA ARG A 565 63.46 -28.42 -4.61
C ARG A 565 64.94 -27.96 -4.52
N PRO A 566 65.77 -28.54 -3.61
CA PRO A 566 66.77 -27.74 -2.89
C PRO A 566 68.26 -27.98 -3.24
N CYS A 567 69.05 -26.91 -3.11
CA CYS A 567 70.48 -26.85 -2.79
C CYS A 567 70.69 -25.55 -1.97
N GLY A 568 71.58 -25.41 -0.97
CA GLY A 568 72.48 -26.33 -0.27
C GLY A 568 73.05 -25.68 1.00
N ARG A 569 73.84 -26.41 1.81
CA ARG A 569 74.63 -25.90 2.97
C ARG A 569 76.09 -25.63 2.52
N PRO A 570 76.92 -24.78 3.20
CA PRO A 570 77.24 -24.91 4.63
C PRO A 570 77.54 -23.60 5.41
N THR A 571 78.27 -23.75 6.54
CA THR A 571 78.41 -22.90 7.74
C THR A 571 79.53 -21.84 7.74
N ALA A 572 79.37 -20.79 8.57
CA ALA A 572 80.44 -20.01 9.23
C ALA A 572 79.92 -19.37 10.55
N THR A 573 80.78 -18.84 11.45
CA THR A 573 80.43 -18.58 12.87
C THR A 573 81.13 -17.40 13.60
N ARG A 574 80.35 -16.64 14.42
CA ARG A 574 80.75 -15.94 15.70
C ARG A 574 81.79 -14.77 15.65
N PRO A 575 82.03 -13.98 16.74
CA PRO A 575 81.18 -13.59 17.90
C PRO A 575 81.29 -12.10 18.42
N HIS A 576 80.48 -11.74 19.45
CA HIS A 576 80.70 -10.68 20.50
C HIS A 576 80.70 -9.16 20.14
N PRO A 577 80.57 -8.20 21.10
CA PRO A 577 79.88 -8.19 22.42
C PRO A 577 78.91 -6.97 22.60
N ALA A 578 78.49 -6.64 23.85
CA ALA A 578 77.59 -5.52 24.21
C ALA A 578 78.17 -4.58 25.30
N PRO A 579 77.56 -3.40 25.56
CA PRO A 579 77.50 -2.82 26.92
C PRO A 579 76.06 -2.23 27.24
N PRO A 580 75.77 -1.40 28.30
CA PRO A 580 74.84 -1.84 29.36
C PRO A 580 73.78 -0.80 29.86
N ARG A 581 73.19 -1.05 31.06
CA ARG A 581 72.08 -0.32 31.76
C ARG A 581 72.51 0.97 32.50
N PRO A 582 71.57 1.72 33.13
CA PRO A 582 71.39 1.62 34.60
C PRO A 582 69.92 1.68 35.15
N ALA A 583 69.74 1.47 36.48
CA ALA A 583 68.52 1.52 37.33
C ALA A 583 68.93 1.42 38.85
N PRO A 584 68.07 1.36 39.91
CA PRO A 584 66.61 1.55 40.10
C PRO A 584 66.27 2.80 40.99
N PRO A 585 65.85 2.84 42.32
CA PRO A 585 65.50 1.85 43.38
C PRO A 585 64.18 2.05 44.23
N ARG A 586 63.89 1.01 45.03
CA ARG A 586 63.14 0.77 46.33
C ARG A 586 62.72 1.98 47.23
N GLY A 587 61.73 1.90 48.17
CA GLY A 587 60.76 0.85 48.61
C GLY A 587 60.27 1.01 50.10
N ARG A 588 59.45 0.06 50.65
CA ARG A 588 58.94 -0.13 52.07
C ARG A 588 57.58 0.54 52.49
N SER A 589 56.86 0.19 53.60
CA SER A 589 56.43 -1.12 54.20
C SER A 589 55.49 -1.03 55.46
N ARG A 590 54.44 -1.88 55.56
CA ARG A 590 53.74 -2.52 56.74
C ARG A 590 53.18 -1.75 57.98
N ALA A 591 51.96 -2.12 58.42
CA ALA A 591 51.39 -2.09 59.79
C ALA A 591 50.19 -3.11 59.94
N ALA A 592 49.55 -3.28 61.12
CA ALA A 592 48.62 -4.40 61.47
C ALA A 592 47.36 -3.99 62.35
N PRO A 593 46.35 -4.88 62.59
CA PRO A 593 44.94 -4.51 62.90
C PRO A 593 44.43 -4.73 64.36
N PRO A 594 43.14 -4.46 64.67
CA PRO A 594 42.12 -5.54 64.82
C PRO A 594 40.69 -5.23 64.22
N PRO A 595 39.70 -6.17 64.26
CA PRO A 595 38.43 -6.15 63.48
C PRO A 595 37.15 -6.23 64.38
N PRO A 596 35.93 -6.72 63.98
CA PRO A 596 35.31 -7.01 62.66
C PRO A 596 33.85 -6.50 62.45
N ALA A 597 33.34 -6.45 61.20
CA ALA A 597 31.91 -6.64 60.85
C ALA A 597 31.70 -6.78 59.32
N GLY A 598 30.63 -7.48 58.88
CA GLY A 598 30.11 -7.45 57.49
C GLY A 598 30.56 -8.59 56.56
N ARG A 599 29.64 -9.49 56.19
CA ARG A 599 29.91 -10.71 55.40
C ARG A 599 30.08 -10.44 53.89
N ALA A 600 31.12 -11.09 53.34
CA ALA A 600 31.18 -11.94 52.13
C ALA A 600 30.43 -11.47 50.86
N ALA A 601 31.05 -11.12 49.73
CA ALA A 601 32.27 -11.61 49.02
C ALA A 601 32.07 -12.90 48.19
N VAL A 602 32.64 -12.88 46.98
CA VAL A 602 32.65 -13.97 46.00
C VAL A 602 34.11 -14.31 45.68
N ASP A 603 34.41 -15.60 45.70
CA ASP A 603 35.66 -16.25 45.29
C ASP A 603 35.28 -17.71 44.94
N SER A 604 35.94 -18.46 44.04
CA SER A 604 37.14 -18.19 43.23
C SER A 604 37.20 -19.18 42.03
N CYS A 605 38.42 -19.54 41.61
CA CYS A 605 38.80 -20.64 40.70
C CYS A 605 38.63 -20.46 39.18
N ALA A 606 39.73 -20.77 38.47
CA ALA A 606 39.76 -20.99 37.02
C ALA A 606 39.54 -22.47 36.69
N GLY A 607 38.90 -22.75 35.56
CA GLY A 607 38.73 -24.11 35.02
C GLY A 607 38.37 -24.06 33.54
N ASP A 608 39.21 -24.66 32.69
CA ASP A 608 39.03 -24.65 31.23
C ASP A 608 37.88 -25.57 30.80
N ARG A 609 36.91 -25.02 30.05
CA ARG A 609 36.05 -25.77 29.12
C ARG A 609 35.41 -24.86 28.07
N ARG A 610 35.33 -25.39 26.84
CA ARG A 610 34.88 -24.68 25.62
C ARG A 610 33.35 -24.52 25.57
N SER A 611 32.82 -23.32 25.28
CA SER A 611 31.75 -23.14 24.27
C SER A 611 31.40 -21.67 23.90
N TRP A 612 31.18 -21.45 22.60
CA TRP A 612 30.13 -20.62 21.96
C TRP A 612 29.88 -19.15 22.38
N LYS A 613 30.67 -18.27 21.75
CA LYS A 613 30.38 -16.92 21.19
C LYS A 613 29.01 -16.22 21.43
N ARG A 614 29.13 -14.94 21.86
CA ARG A 614 28.36 -13.71 21.49
C ARG A 614 26.87 -13.65 21.94
N CYS A 615 26.44 -12.77 22.86
CA CYS A 615 26.55 -11.30 23.02
C CYS A 615 25.51 -10.48 22.23
N GLN A 616 24.74 -9.66 22.95
CA GLN A 616 23.65 -8.80 22.49
C GLN A 616 24.09 -7.33 22.25
N HIS A 617 23.11 -6.44 21.98
CA HIS A 617 23.25 -5.01 21.66
C HIS A 617 24.07 -4.14 22.64
N ALA A 618 24.65 -3.07 22.09
CA ALA A 618 24.65 -1.73 22.70
C ALA A 618 24.66 -0.65 21.59
N VAL A 619 24.14 0.54 21.88
CA VAL A 619 23.99 1.69 20.96
C VAL A 619 24.34 2.98 21.72
N LEU A 620 25.03 3.96 21.10
CA LEU A 620 24.72 5.41 21.17
C LEU A 620 25.69 6.31 20.36
N TYR A 621 25.11 7.17 19.51
CA TYR A 621 25.47 8.55 19.09
C TYR A 621 26.93 9.05 18.88
N LEU A 622 27.14 9.76 17.76
CA LEU A 622 27.34 11.23 17.76
C LEU A 622 27.15 11.88 16.36
N PHE A 623 26.84 13.18 16.32
CA PHE A 623 26.53 13.96 15.09
C PHE A 623 27.76 14.65 14.48
N ARG A 624 27.82 14.76 13.13
CA ARG A 624 28.50 15.86 12.39
C ARG A 624 27.79 16.17 11.06
N ARG A 625 27.85 17.43 10.61
CA ARG A 625 27.32 17.92 9.30
C ARG A 625 28.43 17.97 8.22
N PRO A 626 28.10 17.81 6.92
CA PRO A 626 29.00 18.08 5.80
C PRO A 626 29.03 19.58 5.38
N PRO A 627 30.03 20.01 4.57
CA PRO A 627 30.24 21.42 4.16
C PRO A 627 29.57 21.81 2.82
N VAL A 628 29.71 23.08 2.44
CA VAL A 628 29.11 23.76 1.26
C VAL A 628 30.16 24.06 0.19
N PRO A 629 29.87 23.93 -1.13
CA PRO A 629 30.80 24.27 -2.22
C PRO A 629 30.84 25.78 -2.58
N PRO A 630 31.95 26.28 -3.18
CA PRO A 630 32.16 27.71 -3.46
C PRO A 630 31.58 28.23 -4.79
N ARG A 631 31.52 29.57 -4.93
CA ARG A 631 31.19 30.29 -6.19
C ARG A 631 32.46 30.83 -6.89
N PRO A 632 32.46 30.98 -8.23
CA PRO A 632 33.42 31.82 -8.95
C PRO A 632 33.10 33.33 -8.87
N TRP A 633 34.04 34.16 -9.29
CA TRP A 633 34.04 35.63 -9.18
C TRP A 633 33.39 36.39 -10.36
N SER A 634 33.17 37.69 -10.15
CA SER A 634 32.83 38.69 -11.19
C SER A 634 33.88 39.82 -11.22
N PRO A 635 34.01 40.53 -12.35
CA PRO A 635 34.25 41.98 -12.28
C PRO A 635 33.45 42.79 -13.34
N GLY A 636 33.19 44.08 -13.08
CA GLY A 636 32.59 45.00 -14.05
C GLY A 636 31.86 46.19 -13.41
N ALA A 637 32.29 47.42 -13.66
CA ALA A 637 31.95 48.57 -12.81
C ALA A 637 30.99 49.62 -13.42
N ARG A 638 30.07 50.08 -12.55
CA ARG A 638 29.50 51.46 -12.45
C ARG A 638 28.47 51.96 -13.50
N PRO A 639 27.71 53.05 -13.18
CA PRO A 639 26.37 53.29 -13.75
C PRO A 639 26.19 54.62 -14.49
N LEU A 640 25.00 54.83 -15.09
CA LEU A 640 24.52 56.13 -15.59
C LEU A 640 23.07 56.44 -15.13
N ARG A 641 22.54 57.61 -15.54
CA ARG A 641 21.53 58.38 -14.78
C ARG A 641 20.48 59.02 -15.71
N ARG A 642 19.26 59.29 -15.18
CA ARG A 642 18.21 60.20 -15.72
C ARG A 642 17.47 59.71 -17.00
N SER A 643 16.24 60.13 -17.33
CA SER A 643 15.21 60.95 -16.64
C SER A 643 13.81 60.87 -17.31
N ARG A 644 12.77 61.45 -16.65
CA ARG A 644 11.59 62.22 -17.16
C ARG A 644 11.28 62.20 -18.67
N ALA A 645 10.03 62.23 -19.15
CA ALA A 645 8.66 62.20 -18.57
C ALA A 645 7.68 61.74 -19.71
N VAL A 646 6.33 61.81 -19.72
CA VAL A 646 5.34 62.89 -19.46
C VAL A 646 3.94 62.23 -19.33
N SER A 647 2.97 62.91 -18.71
CA SER A 647 1.53 62.53 -18.69
C SER A 647 0.68 63.70 -19.23
N PRO A 648 -0.54 63.43 -19.74
CA PRO A 648 -1.68 64.09 -19.09
C PRO A 648 -3.00 63.29 -19.02
N ARG A 649 -3.70 63.45 -17.89
CA ARG A 649 -5.15 63.77 -17.66
C ARG A 649 -6.23 63.02 -18.50
N LEU A 650 -7.40 62.66 -17.98
CA LEU A 650 -8.38 63.35 -17.11
C LEU A 650 -9.18 62.32 -16.26
N ALA A 651 -10.17 62.64 -15.40
CA ALA A 651 -10.32 63.64 -14.33
C ALA A 651 -11.68 63.40 -13.60
N GLY A 652 -11.78 63.73 -12.30
CA GLY A 652 -13.01 63.55 -11.47
C GLY A 652 -12.79 62.56 -10.32
N ALA A 653 -12.75 62.86 -9.01
CA ALA A 653 -13.41 63.87 -8.14
C ALA A 653 -14.81 63.41 -7.63
N ALA A 654 -15.15 63.49 -6.33
CA ALA A 654 -14.36 63.73 -5.11
C ALA A 654 -15.17 63.42 -3.81
N VAL A 655 -14.49 63.29 -2.66
CA VAL A 655 -14.99 63.44 -1.25
C VAL A 655 -16.11 62.48 -0.77
N GLY A 656 -16.16 61.99 0.49
CA GLY A 656 -15.21 62.07 1.61
C GLY A 656 -15.87 61.94 3.02
N ALA A 657 -15.03 62.01 4.06
CA ALA A 657 -15.36 62.10 5.50
C ALA A 657 -15.86 60.85 6.27
N ARG A 658 -15.64 60.88 7.60
CA ARG A 658 -16.08 59.91 8.64
C ARG A 658 -16.97 60.64 9.65
N ALA A 659 -17.93 59.95 10.27
CA ALA A 659 -18.42 60.28 11.62
C ALA A 659 -19.07 59.05 12.31
N ARG A 660 -19.09 59.04 13.65
CA ARG A 660 -19.94 58.17 14.48
C ARG A 660 -21.03 59.03 15.11
N VAL A 661 -22.27 58.54 15.19
CA VAL A 661 -23.22 58.84 16.29
C VAL A 661 -24.05 57.58 16.56
N SER A 662 -24.48 57.38 17.80
CA SER A 662 -25.31 56.27 18.30
C SER A 662 -26.81 56.62 18.31
N GLY A 663 -27.68 55.60 18.22
CA GLY A 663 -29.11 55.75 18.50
C GLY A 663 -29.77 54.41 18.82
N GLU A 664 -30.53 54.36 19.92
CA GLU A 664 -31.42 53.24 20.26
C GLU A 664 -32.80 53.44 19.62
N LEU A 665 -33.53 52.35 19.37
CA LEU A 665 -35.00 52.30 19.49
C LEU A 665 -35.48 50.84 19.59
N ARG A 666 -36.72 50.64 20.08
CA ARG A 666 -37.22 49.35 20.62
C ARG A 666 -38.56 48.93 19.99
N LEU A 667 -38.72 47.59 19.85
CA LEU A 667 -40.01 46.85 19.87
C LEU A 667 -40.97 47.11 18.68
N PRO A 668 -42.08 46.32 18.51
CA PRO A 668 -42.54 45.14 19.28
C PRO A 668 -42.73 43.84 18.45
N SER A 669 -43.11 42.76 19.14
CA SER A 669 -43.47 41.45 18.58
C SER A 669 -44.97 41.30 18.26
N PRO A 670 -45.39 40.38 17.36
CA PRO A 670 -46.81 40.04 17.14
C PRO A 670 -47.20 38.62 17.61
N ALA A 671 -48.33 38.50 18.33
CA ALA A 671 -49.14 37.29 18.56
C ALA A 671 -50.40 37.68 19.37
N PRO A 672 -51.48 36.86 19.42
CA PRO A 672 -51.90 35.74 18.55
C PRO A 672 -53.26 36.02 17.86
N ALA A 673 -53.81 35.02 17.15
CA ALA A 673 -55.23 34.96 16.75
C ALA A 673 -55.70 33.50 16.69
N ALA A 674 -56.98 33.23 16.99
CA ALA A 674 -57.59 31.90 16.93
C ALA A 674 -59.12 32.00 16.80
N GLU A 675 -59.73 31.02 16.11
CA GLU A 675 -61.19 30.72 16.06
C GLU A 675 -62.10 31.82 15.44
N PRO A 676 -63.37 31.51 15.06
CA PRO A 676 -64.07 30.21 15.12
C PRO A 676 -64.64 29.68 13.79
N PHE A 677 -64.74 28.34 13.67
CA PHE A 677 -65.97 27.55 13.39
C PHE A 677 -65.67 26.10 12.97
#